data_AF-A0A916DUU4-F1
#
_entry.id   AF-A0A916DUU4-F1
#
_cell.length_a   1.000
_cell.length_b   1.000
_cell.length_c   1.000
_cell.angle_alpha   90.00
_cell.angle_beta   90.00
_cell.angle_gamma   90.00
#
_symmetry.space_group_name_H-M   'P 1'
#
loop_
_entity.id
_entity.type
_entity.pdbx_description
1 polymer ?
#
loop_
_entity_poly.entity_id
_entity_poly.type
_entity_poly.pdbx_seq_one_letter_code
_entity_poly.pdbx_strand_id
1 'polypeptide(L)'
;MNLLNVLFIFLLMLFLGKTELIAQNVTIPDANFKAYLVGNTAINTNGDTEIQVTEASAFSGMIDCSNLGITDLTGIETFVNLTILLCTSNNLTSLDLSHNTKLSGLACYFNALNSLDLSQNPDLDYLDCSANYYSLTSLDLSQNTKLSYLDCSNNYSLASLDLRNGNNTMFTNFDASYCSSLTCVDVDDVAYSTANWTQVDPVTSFSSNCSSSTTVYIPDAALKTYLIGNTAINTNGDGEIQISEAAAFSGTINCSSLGVEDLTGIEAFVNLTALNCSHNYALYSVDVSQNVNLTTLTASHCYQLYYINVTQSPNLVTLDCGGSDLYGINVTQNPNLITLNCSSNSNISSLDLSQNTNLVNLNCALIDITSLNLSQNSNLEVLDCSFNTLNSLDLRNGNNTNITTFNAAFNASLNCIDVDNVAYSTANWTNIDAGTSFSTNCNGAAPIVNIPDANFKAYLVGNAAINTNGDTEIQVTEATAFGGRINCPNRNIASLTGIEAFVNLTQLICYRNNLTSLDVSQNTNLNWIHCVGNSITSLDLTQNTNLGWLYCSHNPISSLNVTQNSDLKKLYCGSTQLTSLDLTQNSNLKVVDCSFSTLSSLNIKNGNNTNITTFNAVNNSNLSCIEVDDPAYSTMQWINIDAGTSFSTSCGPQNVPIPNANFSTTLSHNQTSVALNNTSITNEAINLKVYPNPTTKSITLDFGNVYSEANIQITNLTGQIVLNKKLENSSTTTLALEGAAGVYFINIQTEEGSTTTKVIKE
;
A
#
# COMPACT_ATOMS: atom_id res chain seq x y z
N MET A 1 7.15 -21.55 -48.28
CA MET A 1 7.37 -20.73 -47.06
C MET A 1 8.84 -20.37 -47.06
N ASN A 2 9.19 -19.17 -47.53
CA ASN A 2 10.59 -18.80 -47.78
C ASN A 2 11.27 -18.33 -46.48
N LEU A 3 12.51 -18.77 -46.28
CA LEU A 3 13.36 -18.50 -45.11
C LEU A 3 13.51 -16.99 -44.79
N LEU A 4 13.25 -16.11 -45.78
CA LEU A 4 13.24 -14.66 -45.60
C LEU A 4 12.02 -14.14 -44.82
N ASN A 5 10.87 -14.80 -44.91
CA ASN A 5 9.67 -14.41 -44.14
C ASN A 5 9.79 -14.83 -42.66
N VAL A 6 10.54 -15.89 -42.35
CA VAL A 6 10.78 -16.30 -40.96
C VAL A 6 11.76 -15.35 -40.27
N LEU A 7 12.76 -14.82 -41.00
CA LEU A 7 13.70 -13.83 -40.47
C LEU A 7 13.06 -12.44 -40.32
N PHE A 8 12.13 -12.05 -41.21
CA PHE A 8 11.41 -10.77 -41.12
C PHE A 8 10.31 -10.77 -40.06
N ILE A 9 9.63 -11.91 -39.84
CA ILE A 9 8.65 -12.07 -38.75
C ILE A 9 9.34 -12.07 -37.38
N PHE A 10 10.57 -12.57 -37.27
CA PHE A 10 11.37 -12.47 -36.04
C PHE A 10 11.88 -11.05 -35.76
N LEU A 11 12.08 -10.21 -36.79
CA LEU A 11 12.48 -8.80 -36.63
C LEU A 11 11.28 -7.85 -36.42
N LEU A 12 10.08 -8.20 -36.92
CA LEU A 12 8.87 -7.39 -36.77
C LEU A 12 8.14 -7.62 -35.43
N MET A 13 8.37 -8.75 -34.76
CA MET A 13 7.88 -8.98 -33.38
C MET A 13 8.65 -8.15 -32.33
N LEU A 14 9.72 -7.45 -32.72
CA LEU A 14 10.47 -6.55 -31.83
C LEU A 14 9.94 -5.11 -31.81
N PHE A 15 8.91 -4.77 -32.60
CA PHE A 15 8.41 -3.38 -32.71
C PHE A 15 6.88 -3.21 -32.58
N LEU A 16 6.13 -4.26 -32.27
CA LEU A 16 4.68 -4.21 -32.05
C LEU A 16 4.32 -4.70 -30.64
N GLY A 17 4.54 -3.84 -29.64
CA GLY A 17 4.22 -4.16 -28.25
C GLY A 17 4.55 -3.02 -27.30
N LYS A 18 3.88 -1.88 -27.43
CA LYS A 18 3.83 -0.85 -26.37
C LYS A 18 2.41 -0.36 -26.21
N THR A 19 1.63 -1.12 -25.46
CA THR A 19 0.41 -0.63 -24.79
C THR A 19 0.85 0.20 -23.60
N GLU A 20 0.51 1.49 -23.53
CA GLU A 20 0.75 2.32 -22.35
C GLU A 20 -0.25 1.93 -21.25
N LEU A 21 0.24 1.18 -20.25
CA LEU A 21 -0.50 0.85 -19.04
C LEU A 21 -0.85 2.13 -18.27
N ILE A 22 -2.09 2.27 -17.83
CA ILE A 22 -2.42 3.18 -16.71
C ILE A 22 -1.65 2.66 -15.50
N ALA A 23 -0.84 3.53 -14.92
CA ALA A 23 -0.01 3.21 -13.77
C ALA A 23 -0.93 2.98 -12.54
N GLN A 24 -1.13 1.71 -12.17
CA GLN A 24 -1.88 1.30 -10.97
C GLN A 24 -1.22 1.90 -9.71
N ASN A 25 -1.96 2.37 -8.71
CA ASN A 25 -1.36 2.86 -7.45
C ASN A 25 -0.96 1.70 -6.52
N VAL A 26 0.12 1.87 -5.77
CA VAL A 26 0.54 0.96 -4.70
C VAL A 26 -0.30 1.22 -3.46
N THR A 27 -0.79 0.16 -2.79
CA THR A 27 -1.51 0.29 -1.52
C THR A 27 -0.49 0.45 -0.40
N ILE A 28 -0.49 1.61 0.25
CA ILE A 28 0.45 1.94 1.34
C ILE A 28 -0.38 2.44 2.54
N PRO A 29 -0.74 1.56 3.49
CA PRO A 29 -1.66 1.90 4.60
C PRO A 29 -1.00 2.74 5.70
N ASP A 30 0.30 2.59 5.94
CA ASP A 30 1.03 3.38 6.92
C ASP A 30 1.31 4.79 6.39
N ALA A 31 0.81 5.80 7.09
CA ALA A 31 0.90 7.20 6.66
C ALA A 31 2.35 7.73 6.68
N ASN A 32 3.20 7.26 7.59
CA ASN A 32 4.60 7.68 7.65
C ASN A 32 5.40 7.07 6.50
N PHE A 33 5.14 5.79 6.19
CA PHE A 33 5.76 5.14 5.04
C PHE A 33 5.30 5.76 3.71
N LYS A 34 4.00 6.03 3.55
CA LYS A 34 3.47 6.74 2.37
C LYS A 34 4.08 8.13 2.21
N ALA A 35 4.16 8.91 3.28
CA ALA A 35 4.75 10.25 3.25
C ALA A 35 6.23 10.22 2.84
N TYR A 36 7.00 9.24 3.32
CA TYR A 36 8.38 9.04 2.91
C TYR A 36 8.51 8.77 1.41
N LEU A 37 7.74 7.81 0.88
CA LEU A 37 7.83 7.42 -0.53
C LEU A 37 7.40 8.56 -1.46
N VAL A 38 6.27 9.20 -1.17
CA VAL A 38 5.76 10.35 -1.95
C VAL A 38 6.73 11.53 -1.91
N GLY A 39 7.43 11.74 -0.79
CA GLY A 39 8.45 12.78 -0.65
C GLY A 39 9.77 12.48 -1.38
N ASN A 40 9.99 11.24 -1.83
CA ASN A 40 11.21 10.83 -2.49
C ASN A 40 11.09 10.98 -4.01
N THR A 41 11.66 12.06 -4.57
CA THR A 41 11.59 12.38 -6.01
C THR A 41 12.24 11.35 -6.94
N ALA A 42 13.08 10.44 -6.42
CA ALA A 42 13.64 9.35 -7.23
C ALA A 42 12.67 8.17 -7.35
N ILE A 43 11.74 8.04 -6.40
CA ILE A 43 10.65 7.05 -6.41
C ILE A 43 9.42 7.67 -7.06
N ASN A 44 8.91 8.78 -6.51
CA ASN A 44 7.81 9.57 -7.04
C ASN A 44 8.29 10.47 -8.18
N THR A 45 8.47 9.85 -9.35
CA THR A 45 9.06 10.49 -10.54
C THR A 45 8.11 11.46 -11.22
N ASN A 46 6.80 11.29 -11.03
CA ASN A 46 5.80 12.20 -11.58
C ASN A 46 5.43 13.34 -10.62
N GLY A 47 5.86 13.24 -9.35
CA GLY A 47 5.68 14.27 -8.32
C GLY A 47 4.24 14.44 -7.83
N ASP A 48 3.38 13.44 -8.03
CA ASP A 48 2.01 13.47 -7.53
C ASP A 48 1.92 13.03 -6.06
N THR A 49 0.71 12.81 -5.54
CA THR A 49 0.48 12.49 -4.13
C THR A 49 0.43 10.99 -3.83
N GLU A 50 0.64 10.15 -4.83
CA GLU A 50 0.55 8.70 -4.77
C GLU A 50 1.87 8.09 -5.28
N ILE A 51 2.04 6.78 -5.07
CA ILE A 51 3.11 6.02 -5.72
C ILE A 51 2.46 5.04 -6.65
N GLN A 52 2.88 5.03 -7.91
CA GLN A 52 2.39 4.04 -8.85
C GLN A 52 3.25 2.78 -8.88
N VAL A 53 2.63 1.65 -9.19
CA VAL A 53 3.24 0.35 -9.44
C VAL A 53 4.34 0.48 -10.50
N THR A 54 4.17 1.32 -11.52
CA THR A 54 5.22 1.57 -12.52
C THR A 54 6.42 2.30 -11.93
N GLU A 55 6.22 3.19 -10.97
CA GLU A 55 7.30 3.91 -10.29
C GLU A 55 8.04 2.96 -9.33
N ALA A 56 7.29 2.28 -8.47
CA ALA A 56 7.83 1.32 -7.51
C ALA A 56 8.59 0.16 -8.21
N SER A 57 8.01 -0.40 -9.28
CA SER A 57 8.68 -1.47 -10.05
C SER A 57 9.85 -0.98 -10.89
N ALA A 58 9.89 0.29 -11.30
CA ALA A 58 11.03 0.87 -12.00
C ALA A 58 12.17 1.30 -11.05
N PHE A 59 11.85 1.60 -9.79
CA PHE A 59 12.85 2.05 -8.82
C PHE A 59 13.84 0.94 -8.49
N SER A 60 15.12 1.25 -8.65
CA SER A 60 16.24 0.41 -8.26
C SER A 60 17.17 1.24 -7.40
N GLY A 61 17.45 0.77 -6.19
CA GLY A 61 18.34 1.48 -5.28
C GLY A 61 18.03 1.19 -3.82
N MET A 62 18.30 2.19 -2.98
CA MET A 62 18.14 2.12 -1.54
C MET A 62 16.88 2.86 -1.11
N ILE A 63 16.06 2.21 -0.29
CA ILE A 63 15.02 2.85 0.51
C ILE A 63 15.54 2.92 1.94
N ASP A 64 15.61 4.13 2.50
CA ASP A 64 15.94 4.37 3.90
C ASP A 64 14.79 5.08 4.59
N CYS A 65 13.93 4.28 5.23
CA CYS A 65 12.74 4.71 5.96
C CYS A 65 12.91 4.56 7.47
N SER A 66 14.16 4.69 7.96
CA SER A 66 14.52 4.49 9.36
C SER A 66 14.06 5.65 10.26
N ASN A 67 13.75 5.38 11.53
CA ASN A 67 13.35 6.36 12.55
C ASN A 67 12.09 7.19 12.21
N LEU A 68 11.12 6.60 11.50
CA LEU A 68 9.89 7.29 11.10
C LEU A 68 8.66 6.86 11.90
N GLY A 69 8.80 5.90 12.81
CA GLY A 69 7.68 5.34 13.59
C GLY A 69 6.72 4.53 12.73
N ILE A 70 7.23 3.85 11.70
CA ILE A 70 6.46 2.99 10.79
C ILE A 70 6.05 1.71 11.52
N THR A 71 4.81 1.28 11.31
CA THR A 71 4.24 0.05 11.88
C THR A 71 3.91 -1.00 10.83
N ASP A 72 3.73 -0.59 9.57
CA ASP A 72 3.36 -1.47 8.46
C ASP A 72 4.09 -1.03 7.16
N LEU A 73 4.82 -1.95 6.54
CA LEU A 73 5.54 -1.73 5.28
C LEU A 73 4.80 -2.27 4.05
N THR A 74 3.51 -2.64 4.18
CA THR A 74 2.67 -3.03 3.04
C THR A 74 2.81 -2.02 1.89
N GLY A 75 3.04 -2.55 0.68
CA GLY A 75 3.41 -1.81 -0.52
C GLY A 75 4.87 -2.02 -0.91
N ILE A 76 5.76 -2.40 0.01
CA ILE A 76 7.18 -2.67 -0.27
C ILE A 76 7.38 -3.83 -1.26
N GLU A 77 6.45 -4.79 -1.30
CA GLU A 77 6.44 -5.93 -2.22
C GLU A 77 6.36 -5.52 -3.70
N THR A 78 5.90 -4.28 -3.98
CA THR A 78 5.85 -3.75 -5.36
C THR A 78 7.22 -3.28 -5.86
N PHE A 79 8.18 -3.03 -4.95
CA PHE A 79 9.53 -2.59 -5.28
C PHE A 79 10.44 -3.79 -5.65
N VAL A 80 10.09 -4.49 -6.72
CA VAL A 80 10.73 -5.74 -7.16
C VAL A 80 12.21 -5.60 -7.54
N ASN A 81 12.66 -4.37 -7.83
CA ASN A 81 14.05 -4.03 -8.17
C ASN A 81 14.82 -3.35 -7.03
N LEU A 82 14.25 -3.31 -5.82
CA LEU A 82 14.90 -2.77 -4.62
C LEU A 82 16.19 -3.54 -4.31
N THR A 83 17.28 -2.83 -4.07
CA THR A 83 18.59 -3.45 -3.77
C THR A 83 18.96 -3.32 -2.30
N ILE A 84 18.58 -2.24 -1.63
CA ILE A 84 18.88 -2.03 -0.21
C ILE A 84 17.64 -1.50 0.52
N LEU A 85 17.31 -2.10 1.66
CA LEU A 85 16.27 -1.62 2.56
C LEU A 85 16.85 -1.32 3.94
N LEU A 86 16.74 -0.07 4.37
CA LEU A 86 17.01 0.36 5.73
C LEU A 86 15.68 0.79 6.36
N CYS A 87 15.19 0.01 7.32
CA CYS A 87 13.93 0.24 8.02
C CYS A 87 14.13 0.21 9.54
N THR A 88 15.26 0.73 10.00
CA THR A 88 15.74 0.58 11.38
C THR A 88 15.03 1.54 12.33
N SER A 89 14.97 1.19 13.61
CA SER A 89 14.34 2.01 14.66
C SER A 89 12.89 2.41 14.32
N ASN A 90 12.08 1.41 13.99
CA ASN A 90 10.65 1.55 13.74
C ASN A 90 9.88 0.61 14.69
N ASN A 91 8.56 0.49 14.50
CA ASN A 91 7.68 -0.32 15.33
C ASN A 91 7.13 -1.54 14.56
N LEU A 92 7.93 -2.13 13.67
CA LEU A 92 7.50 -3.26 12.85
C LEU A 92 7.41 -4.55 13.67
N THR A 93 6.32 -5.29 13.51
CA THR A 93 6.13 -6.63 14.10
C THR A 93 6.24 -7.77 13.07
N SER A 94 6.08 -7.42 11.79
CA SER A 94 6.25 -8.29 10.63
C SER A 94 6.96 -7.56 9.49
N LEU A 95 7.67 -8.30 8.66
CA LEU A 95 8.38 -7.77 7.49
C LEU A 95 8.34 -8.83 6.37
N ASP A 96 7.51 -8.60 5.35
CA ASP A 96 7.43 -9.45 4.17
C ASP A 96 8.32 -8.87 3.05
N LEU A 97 9.34 -9.64 2.65
CA LEU A 97 10.29 -9.28 1.60
C LEU A 97 10.30 -10.30 0.45
N SER A 98 9.28 -11.15 0.38
CA SER A 98 9.19 -12.28 -0.55
C SER A 98 9.27 -11.89 -2.03
N HIS A 99 8.88 -10.66 -2.37
CA HIS A 99 8.87 -10.13 -3.74
C HIS A 99 10.10 -9.26 -4.06
N ASN A 100 10.88 -8.85 -3.05
CA ASN A 100 12.08 -8.02 -3.22
C ASN A 100 13.30 -8.91 -3.55
N THR A 101 13.19 -9.71 -4.61
CA THR A 101 14.18 -10.75 -4.97
C THR A 101 15.56 -10.22 -5.36
N LYS A 102 15.69 -8.90 -5.58
CA LYS A 102 16.95 -8.19 -5.88
C LYS A 102 17.63 -7.57 -4.67
N LEU A 103 17.05 -7.74 -3.49
CA LEU A 103 17.59 -7.19 -2.24
C LEU A 103 18.95 -7.81 -1.93
N SER A 104 19.98 -6.97 -1.89
CA SER A 104 21.35 -7.34 -1.52
C SER A 104 21.73 -6.87 -0.11
N GLY A 105 21.07 -5.83 0.42
CA GLY A 105 21.30 -5.36 1.79
C GLY A 105 20.01 -5.11 2.57
N LEU A 106 19.95 -5.60 3.80
CA LEU A 106 18.84 -5.37 4.72
C LEU A 106 19.35 -4.92 6.08
N ALA A 107 18.86 -3.77 6.57
CA ALA A 107 18.99 -3.34 7.95
C ALA A 107 17.60 -3.12 8.55
N CYS A 108 17.24 -3.94 9.54
CA CYS A 108 15.93 -3.96 10.19
C CYS A 108 16.04 -3.98 11.72
N TYR A 109 17.17 -3.56 12.28
CA TYR A 109 17.42 -3.53 13.71
C TYR A 109 16.59 -2.48 14.47
N PHE A 110 16.43 -2.66 15.79
CA PHE A 110 15.52 -1.89 16.66
C PHE A 110 14.07 -1.89 16.13
N ASN A 111 13.52 -3.07 15.94
CA ASN A 111 12.09 -3.31 15.67
C ASN A 111 11.55 -4.36 16.67
N ALA A 112 10.38 -4.93 16.40
CA ALA A 112 9.74 -5.97 17.21
C ALA A 112 9.36 -7.19 16.36
N LEU A 113 10.22 -7.58 15.40
CA LEU A 113 9.94 -8.66 14.45
C LEU A 113 9.81 -10.01 15.17
N ASN A 114 8.71 -10.73 14.90
CA ASN A 114 8.49 -12.09 15.43
C ASN A 114 9.13 -13.17 14.55
N SER A 115 9.26 -12.91 13.27
CA SER A 115 9.83 -13.82 12.28
C SER A 115 10.48 -13.00 11.16
N LEU A 116 11.50 -13.58 10.54
CA LEU A 116 12.17 -12.99 9.38
C LEU A 116 12.51 -14.09 8.37
N ASP A 117 11.69 -14.21 7.32
CA ASP A 117 11.92 -15.13 6.21
C ASP A 117 12.67 -14.40 5.09
N LEU A 118 13.88 -14.88 4.77
CA LEU A 118 14.76 -14.34 3.73
C LEU A 118 15.06 -15.36 2.64
N SER A 119 14.27 -16.44 2.56
CA SER A 119 14.44 -17.53 1.59
C SER A 119 14.27 -17.07 0.14
N GLN A 120 13.54 -15.98 -0.09
CA GLN A 120 13.32 -15.39 -1.42
C GLN A 120 14.29 -14.26 -1.77
N ASN A 121 15.31 -14.00 -0.93
CA ASN A 121 16.31 -12.95 -1.15
C ASN A 121 17.71 -13.55 -1.36
N PRO A 122 17.94 -14.30 -2.46
CA PRO A 122 19.21 -15.03 -2.68
C PRO A 122 20.40 -14.10 -2.98
N ASP A 123 20.14 -12.84 -3.32
CA ASP A 123 21.16 -11.84 -3.59
C ASP A 123 21.70 -11.15 -2.33
N LEU A 124 21.15 -11.44 -1.14
CA LEU A 124 21.50 -10.82 0.13
C LEU A 124 22.96 -11.10 0.52
N ASP A 125 23.76 -10.02 0.62
CA ASP A 125 25.16 -10.03 1.06
C ASP A 125 25.37 -9.35 2.43
N TYR A 126 24.43 -8.52 2.86
CA TYR A 126 24.44 -7.77 4.11
C TYR A 126 23.12 -7.90 4.86
N LEU A 127 23.18 -8.36 6.12
CA LEU A 127 22.04 -8.42 7.03
C LEU A 127 22.41 -7.85 8.40
N ASP A 128 21.66 -6.83 8.83
CA ASP A 128 21.60 -6.39 10.22
C ASP A 128 20.15 -6.50 10.72
N CYS A 129 19.92 -7.47 11.59
CA CYS A 129 18.64 -7.74 12.24
C CYS A 129 18.76 -7.70 13.77
N SER A 130 19.76 -6.97 14.28
CA SER A 130 20.03 -6.86 15.71
C SER A 130 18.89 -6.19 16.49
N ALA A 131 18.86 -6.38 17.80
CA ALA A 131 17.93 -5.68 18.70
C ALA A 131 16.43 -5.77 18.29
N ASN A 132 15.97 -6.96 17.88
CA ASN A 132 14.54 -7.33 17.85
C ASN A 132 14.10 -7.99 19.19
N TYR A 133 14.84 -7.68 20.25
CA TYR A 133 14.66 -7.89 21.69
C TYR A 133 14.03 -9.21 22.17
N TYR A 134 12.74 -9.45 21.95
CA TYR A 134 12.00 -10.52 22.64
C TYR A 134 11.22 -11.47 21.73
N SER A 135 11.22 -11.26 20.42
CA SER A 135 10.23 -11.92 19.55
C SER A 135 10.83 -12.84 18.49
N LEU A 136 12.02 -12.57 17.97
CA LEU A 136 12.64 -13.40 16.93
C LEU A 136 13.25 -14.67 17.55
N THR A 137 12.67 -15.84 17.27
CA THR A 137 13.07 -17.13 17.88
C THR A 137 13.97 -17.99 16.99
N SER A 138 13.87 -17.85 15.67
CA SER A 138 14.67 -18.60 14.71
C SER A 138 15.04 -17.74 13.50
N LEU A 139 16.22 -18.00 12.94
CA LEU A 139 16.69 -17.35 11.71
C LEU A 139 17.38 -18.38 10.81
N ASP A 140 16.76 -18.71 9.68
CA ASP A 140 17.34 -19.61 8.66
C ASP A 140 17.93 -18.77 7.51
N LEU A 141 19.24 -18.85 7.35
CA LEU A 141 20.02 -18.17 6.31
C LEU A 141 20.72 -19.16 5.38
N SER A 142 20.34 -20.44 5.42
CA SER A 142 20.95 -21.52 4.63
C SER A 142 20.87 -21.28 3.12
N GLN A 143 19.86 -20.53 2.67
CA GLN A 143 19.67 -20.20 1.25
C GLN A 143 20.36 -18.90 0.81
N ASN A 144 20.86 -18.07 1.74
CA ASN A 144 21.49 -16.79 1.42
C ASN A 144 22.99 -16.97 1.14
N THR A 145 23.31 -17.65 0.03
CA THR A 145 24.69 -18.08 -0.29
C THR A 145 25.69 -16.95 -0.57
N LYS A 146 25.21 -15.70 -0.69
CA LYS A 146 26.05 -14.51 -0.87
C LYS A 146 26.33 -13.76 0.43
N LEU A 147 25.70 -14.14 1.53
CA LEU A 147 25.76 -13.42 2.80
C LEU A 147 27.20 -13.37 3.31
N SER A 148 27.71 -12.16 3.54
CA SER A 148 29.09 -11.88 3.95
C SER A 148 29.18 -10.93 5.14
N TYR A 149 28.04 -10.39 5.59
CA TYR A 149 27.92 -9.59 6.80
C TYR A 149 26.64 -10.00 7.51
N LEU A 150 26.76 -10.42 8.77
CA LEU A 150 25.62 -10.66 9.65
C LEU A 150 25.85 -9.98 11.00
N ASP A 151 24.88 -9.16 11.39
CA ASP A 151 24.65 -8.78 12.78
C ASP A 151 23.22 -9.22 13.17
N CYS A 152 23.14 -10.18 14.09
CA CYS A 152 21.90 -10.62 14.71
C CYS A 152 21.97 -10.50 16.23
N SER A 153 22.85 -9.63 16.75
CA SER A 153 23.06 -9.44 18.18
C SER A 153 21.82 -8.88 18.90
N ASN A 154 21.77 -9.00 20.22
CA ASN A 154 20.68 -8.45 21.06
C ASN A 154 19.28 -9.00 20.71
N ASN A 155 19.22 -10.24 20.23
CA ASN A 155 17.99 -11.00 20.02
C ASN A 155 17.88 -12.09 21.10
N TYR A 156 17.40 -11.72 22.29
CA TYR A 156 17.47 -12.59 23.47
C TYR A 156 16.70 -13.92 23.34
N SER A 157 15.64 -13.93 22.52
CA SER A 157 14.79 -15.11 22.25
C SER A 157 15.30 -15.98 21.09
N LEU A 158 16.33 -15.55 20.35
CA LEU A 158 16.84 -16.31 19.20
C LEU A 158 17.46 -17.62 19.71
N ALA A 159 16.84 -18.75 19.40
CA ALA A 159 17.24 -20.08 19.84
C ALA A 159 17.89 -20.92 18.72
N SER A 160 17.63 -20.57 17.46
CA SER A 160 18.15 -21.29 16.29
C SER A 160 18.66 -20.32 15.23
N LEU A 161 19.87 -20.59 14.71
CA LEU A 161 20.49 -19.86 13.61
C LEU A 161 21.14 -20.85 12.63
N ASP A 162 20.65 -20.90 11.39
CA ASP A 162 21.22 -21.72 10.31
C ASP A 162 22.03 -20.88 9.32
N LEU A 163 23.34 -21.12 9.28
CA LEU A 163 24.33 -20.48 8.41
C LEU A 163 25.08 -21.49 7.54
N ARG A 164 24.43 -22.61 7.20
CA ARG A 164 24.93 -23.59 6.22
C ARG A 164 24.69 -23.10 4.79
N ASN A 165 25.25 -21.93 4.49
CA ASN A 165 25.06 -21.21 3.24
C ASN A 165 26.25 -21.33 2.28
N GLY A 166 27.24 -22.15 2.64
CA GLY A 166 28.47 -22.37 1.90
C GLY A 166 29.50 -21.24 2.02
N ASN A 167 29.26 -20.22 2.88
CA ASN A 167 29.97 -18.95 2.84
C ASN A 167 30.70 -18.57 4.14
N ASN A 168 30.84 -19.47 5.13
CA ASN A 168 31.41 -19.12 6.44
C ASN A 168 32.76 -18.40 6.36
N THR A 169 33.63 -18.79 5.41
CA THR A 169 34.96 -18.19 5.23
C THR A 169 34.98 -16.82 4.54
N MET A 170 33.84 -16.38 4.00
CA MET A 170 33.69 -15.11 3.29
C MET A 170 33.04 -14.02 4.16
N PHE A 171 32.64 -14.35 5.39
CA PHE A 171 32.11 -13.35 6.32
C PHE A 171 33.19 -12.33 6.72
N THR A 172 32.87 -11.06 6.48
CA THR A 172 33.66 -9.91 6.93
C THR A 172 33.27 -9.48 8.35
N ASN A 173 32.04 -9.76 8.76
CA ASN A 173 31.52 -9.57 10.10
C ASN A 173 30.50 -10.65 10.44
N PHE A 174 30.62 -11.22 11.63
CA PHE A 174 29.61 -12.06 12.23
C PHE A 174 29.46 -11.65 13.70
N ASP A 175 28.26 -11.24 14.09
CA ASP A 175 27.90 -10.92 15.46
C ASP A 175 26.56 -11.56 15.82
N ALA A 176 26.60 -12.46 16.81
CA ALA A 176 25.44 -13.08 17.45
C ALA A 176 25.58 -13.00 18.98
N SER A 177 26.17 -11.91 19.48
CA SER A 177 26.30 -11.62 20.90
C SER A 177 24.97 -11.15 21.51
N TYR A 178 24.77 -11.36 22.81
CA TYR A 178 23.53 -11.02 23.51
C TYR A 178 22.30 -11.75 22.93
N CYS A 179 22.49 -12.99 22.50
CA CYS A 179 21.47 -13.92 22.01
C CYS A 179 21.36 -15.08 23.00
N SER A 180 20.87 -14.80 24.20
CA SER A 180 20.99 -15.70 25.36
C SER A 180 20.34 -17.09 25.20
N SER A 181 19.38 -17.22 24.28
CA SER A 181 18.73 -18.51 23.96
C SER A 181 19.50 -19.32 22.91
N LEU A 182 20.48 -18.72 22.22
CA LEU A 182 21.22 -19.33 21.12
C LEU A 182 22.37 -20.18 21.65
N THR A 183 22.13 -21.49 21.80
CA THR A 183 23.14 -22.44 22.30
C THR A 183 24.02 -23.03 21.21
N CYS A 184 23.56 -23.03 19.96
CA CYS A 184 24.28 -23.59 18.83
C CYS A 184 23.93 -22.87 17.52
N VAL A 185 24.93 -22.70 16.65
CA VAL A 185 24.78 -22.17 15.29
C VAL A 185 25.17 -23.24 14.28
N ASP A 186 24.26 -23.51 13.35
CA ASP A 186 24.45 -24.45 12.24
C ASP A 186 25.39 -23.82 11.20
N VAL A 187 26.54 -24.44 10.91
CA VAL A 187 27.58 -23.89 10.02
C VAL A 187 28.17 -24.94 9.09
N ASP A 188 28.66 -24.54 7.92
CA ASP A 188 29.34 -25.45 6.97
C ASP A 188 30.74 -25.88 7.47
N ASP A 189 31.50 -24.96 8.08
CA ASP A 189 32.87 -25.16 8.55
C ASP A 189 32.99 -24.83 10.05
N VAL A 190 32.72 -25.84 10.88
CA VAL A 190 32.80 -25.76 12.34
C VAL A 190 34.18 -25.29 12.82
N ALA A 191 35.25 -25.73 12.17
CA ALA A 191 36.61 -25.40 12.58
C ALA A 191 36.92 -23.91 12.32
N TYR A 192 36.52 -23.39 11.16
CA TYR A 192 36.66 -21.98 10.83
C TYR A 192 35.81 -21.10 11.75
N SER A 193 34.52 -21.41 11.89
CA SER A 193 33.59 -20.61 12.72
C SER A 193 34.08 -20.56 14.17
N THR A 194 34.44 -21.70 14.76
CA THR A 194 34.97 -21.74 16.14
C THR A 194 36.25 -20.90 16.33
N ALA A 195 37.10 -20.82 15.30
CA ALA A 195 38.37 -20.09 15.40
C ALA A 195 38.24 -18.57 15.16
N ASN A 196 37.25 -18.13 14.36
CA ASN A 196 37.18 -16.76 13.86
C ASN A 196 35.95 -15.97 14.33
N TRP A 197 34.85 -16.64 14.68
CA TRP A 197 33.61 -16.00 15.09
C TRP A 197 33.53 -15.88 16.61
N THR A 198 34.14 -14.82 17.14
CA THR A 198 34.29 -14.60 18.59
C THR A 198 33.17 -13.77 19.21
N GLN A 199 32.34 -13.10 18.40
CA GLN A 199 31.22 -12.27 18.86
C GLN A 199 29.95 -13.13 19.03
N VAL A 200 30.00 -14.06 19.97
CA VAL A 200 28.89 -14.92 20.38
C VAL A 200 28.81 -14.99 21.89
N ASP A 201 27.67 -15.40 22.42
CA ASP A 201 27.55 -15.62 23.86
C ASP A 201 28.40 -16.82 24.31
N PRO A 202 28.94 -16.84 25.54
CA PRO A 202 29.82 -17.92 26.00
C PRO A 202 29.21 -19.32 25.96
N VAL A 203 27.88 -19.42 25.91
CA VAL A 203 27.14 -20.70 25.82
C VAL A 203 26.96 -21.19 24.38
N THR A 204 27.22 -20.33 23.39
CA THR A 204 26.98 -20.61 21.98
C THR A 204 28.12 -21.45 21.40
N SER A 205 27.76 -22.54 20.73
CA SER A 205 28.67 -23.44 20.02
C SER A 205 28.42 -23.45 18.51
N PHE A 206 29.35 -23.98 17.73
CA PHE A 206 29.18 -24.15 16.28
C PHE A 206 29.12 -25.64 15.95
N SER A 207 28.20 -26.05 15.09
CA SER A 207 28.04 -27.44 14.65
C SER A 207 27.65 -27.50 13.18
N SER A 208 28.00 -28.58 12.49
CA SER A 208 27.49 -28.85 11.14
C SER A 208 26.03 -29.32 11.11
N ASN A 209 25.52 -29.62 12.30
CA ASN A 209 24.13 -29.93 12.55
C ASN A 209 23.87 -29.70 14.05
N CYS A 210 23.35 -28.55 14.46
CA CYS A 210 22.91 -28.31 15.83
C CYS A 210 21.77 -29.27 16.22
N SER A 211 21.01 -29.76 15.24
CA SER A 211 20.06 -30.87 15.37
C SER A 211 20.71 -32.26 15.43
N SER A 212 22.05 -32.38 15.32
CA SER A 212 22.76 -33.62 15.70
C SER A 212 22.91 -33.77 17.21
N SER A 213 22.49 -32.75 17.97
CA SER A 213 21.92 -32.99 19.29
C SER A 213 20.85 -34.06 19.14
N THR A 214 21.11 -35.26 19.64
CA THR A 214 20.07 -36.29 19.74
C THR A 214 18.94 -35.83 20.64
N THR A 215 19.09 -34.72 21.40
CA THR A 215 18.17 -34.22 22.40
C THR A 215 17.39 -32.98 21.93
N VAL A 216 16.10 -32.94 22.23
CA VAL A 216 15.18 -31.82 21.99
C VAL A 216 15.55 -30.66 22.93
N TYR A 217 15.65 -29.45 22.40
CA TYR A 217 15.86 -28.25 23.20
C TYR A 217 14.55 -27.85 23.88
N ILE A 218 14.54 -27.83 25.22
CA ILE A 218 13.36 -27.50 26.04
C ILE A 218 13.82 -26.49 27.10
N PRO A 219 13.71 -25.17 26.85
CA PRO A 219 14.23 -24.13 27.72
C PRO A 219 13.40 -23.97 29.01
N ASP A 220 12.09 -24.23 28.95
CA ASP A 220 11.21 -24.15 30.11
C ASP A 220 11.44 -25.32 31.07
N ALA A 221 11.80 -24.99 32.31
CA ALA A 221 12.14 -26.00 33.32
C ALA A 221 10.93 -26.84 33.76
N ALA A 222 9.72 -26.28 33.77
CA ALA A 222 8.50 -26.99 34.16
C ALA A 222 8.09 -27.99 33.07
N LEU A 223 8.13 -27.56 31.81
CA LEU A 223 7.90 -28.41 30.64
C LEU A 223 8.96 -29.50 30.56
N LYS A 224 10.25 -29.16 30.70
CA LYS A 224 11.33 -30.16 30.70
C LYS A 224 11.11 -31.21 31.78
N THR A 225 10.83 -30.78 33.02
CA THR A 225 10.56 -31.70 34.15
C THR A 225 9.38 -32.62 33.87
N TYR A 226 8.31 -32.09 33.29
CA TYR A 226 7.14 -32.89 32.90
C TYR A 226 7.49 -33.94 31.85
N LEU A 227 8.17 -33.54 30.77
CA LEU A 227 8.50 -34.41 29.65
C LEU A 227 9.47 -35.52 30.07
N ILE A 228 10.55 -35.19 30.81
CA ILE A 228 11.52 -36.19 31.27
C ILE A 228 10.94 -37.15 32.31
N GLY A 229 9.92 -36.70 33.07
CA GLY A 229 9.18 -37.55 34.02
C GLY A 229 8.18 -38.48 33.36
N ASN A 230 7.84 -38.25 32.09
CA ASN A 230 6.89 -39.08 31.35
C ASN A 230 7.62 -40.25 30.68
N THR A 231 7.50 -41.45 31.28
CA THR A 231 8.15 -42.68 30.80
C THR A 231 7.72 -43.15 29.40
N ALA A 232 6.61 -42.64 28.86
CA ALA A 232 6.21 -42.92 27.48
C ALA A 232 6.92 -42.00 26.47
N ILE A 233 7.43 -40.87 26.93
CA ILE A 233 8.22 -39.90 26.15
C ILE A 233 9.71 -40.21 26.36
N ASN A 234 10.21 -40.09 27.60
CA ASN A 234 11.59 -40.42 27.97
C ASN A 234 11.74 -41.93 28.17
N THR A 235 11.80 -42.66 27.06
CA THR A 235 11.81 -44.12 27.01
C THR A 235 13.09 -44.75 27.53
N ASN A 236 14.23 -44.04 27.41
CA ASN A 236 15.51 -44.54 27.89
C ASN A 236 15.81 -44.13 29.35
N GLY A 237 15.08 -43.14 29.89
CA GLY A 237 15.19 -42.69 31.27
C GLY A 237 16.49 -41.95 31.60
N ASP A 238 17.19 -41.40 30.61
CA ASP A 238 18.49 -40.75 30.80
C ASP A 238 18.41 -39.31 31.31
N GLY A 239 17.19 -38.77 31.39
CA GLY A 239 16.92 -37.43 31.92
C GLY A 239 16.96 -36.33 30.87
N GLU A 240 17.09 -36.69 29.60
CA GLU A 240 16.90 -35.81 28.44
C GLU A 240 15.81 -36.39 27.54
N ILE A 241 15.25 -35.58 26.63
CA ILE A 241 14.31 -36.07 25.61
C ILE A 241 15.04 -36.15 24.30
N GLN A 242 15.11 -37.33 23.67
CA GLN A 242 15.69 -37.42 22.34
C GLN A 242 14.72 -37.04 21.23
N ILE A 243 15.24 -36.52 20.11
CA ILE A 243 14.45 -36.24 18.90
C ILE A 243 13.73 -37.51 18.43
N SER A 244 14.42 -38.66 18.49
CA SER A 244 13.79 -39.95 18.17
C SER A 244 12.67 -40.34 19.13
N GLU A 245 12.76 -39.93 20.40
CA GLU A 245 11.72 -40.19 21.39
C GLU A 245 10.51 -39.30 21.16
N ALA A 246 10.72 -38.00 20.99
CA ALA A 246 9.67 -37.03 20.67
C ALA A 246 8.95 -37.39 19.37
N ALA A 247 9.70 -37.74 18.32
CA ALA A 247 9.14 -38.15 17.03
C ALA A 247 8.41 -39.50 17.09
N ALA A 248 8.80 -40.42 17.98
CA ALA A 248 8.11 -41.70 18.17
C ALA A 248 6.84 -41.58 19.04
N PHE A 249 6.75 -40.55 19.88
CA PHE A 249 5.61 -40.37 20.77
C PHE A 249 4.36 -39.96 19.99
N SER A 250 3.30 -40.74 20.18
CA SER A 250 1.94 -40.45 19.71
C SER A 250 0.99 -40.55 20.89
N GLY A 251 0.38 -39.43 21.27
CA GLY A 251 -0.52 -39.39 22.41
C GLY A 251 -0.87 -37.98 22.83
N THR A 252 -1.12 -37.81 24.12
CA THR A 252 -1.47 -36.54 24.74
C THR A 252 -0.31 -36.03 25.60
N ILE A 253 0.10 -34.79 25.38
CA ILE A 253 0.92 -34.03 26.33
C ILE A 253 -0.04 -33.15 27.13
N ASN A 254 -0.05 -33.33 28.44
CA ASN A 254 -0.88 -32.55 29.36
C ASN A 254 0.01 -31.84 30.37
N CYS A 255 0.44 -30.62 30.02
CA CYS A 255 1.23 -29.73 30.85
C CYS A 255 0.38 -28.62 31.49
N SER A 256 -0.93 -28.84 31.67
CA SER A 256 -1.82 -27.86 32.29
C SER A 256 -1.43 -27.56 33.75
N SER A 257 -1.55 -26.30 34.17
CA SER A 257 -1.31 -25.86 35.56
C SER A 257 0.09 -26.18 36.10
N LEU A 258 1.09 -26.32 35.22
CA LEU A 258 2.48 -26.62 35.63
C LEU A 258 3.35 -25.37 35.77
N GLY A 259 2.84 -24.20 35.35
CA GLY A 259 3.62 -22.96 35.30
C GLY A 259 4.56 -22.93 34.10
N VAL A 260 4.14 -23.52 32.98
CA VAL A 260 4.87 -23.45 31.70
C VAL A 260 4.76 -22.03 31.15
N GLU A 261 5.88 -21.41 30.83
CA GLU A 261 5.96 -20.08 30.22
C GLU A 261 6.33 -20.17 28.73
N ASP A 262 7.07 -21.22 28.36
CA ASP A 262 7.56 -21.46 27.00
C ASP A 262 7.34 -22.92 26.56
N LEU A 263 6.70 -23.10 25.40
CA LEU A 263 6.42 -24.42 24.80
C LEU A 263 7.49 -24.90 23.81
N THR A 264 8.59 -24.15 23.64
CA THR A 264 9.72 -24.55 22.79
C THR A 264 10.15 -25.98 23.08
N GLY A 265 10.33 -26.76 22.00
CA GLY A 265 10.57 -28.20 22.02
C GLY A 265 9.33 -29.03 21.68
N ILE A 266 8.10 -28.47 21.76
CA ILE A 266 6.88 -29.20 21.39
C ILE A 266 6.82 -29.52 19.89
N GLU A 267 7.49 -28.72 19.06
CA GLU A 267 7.61 -28.90 17.62
C GLU A 267 8.30 -30.21 17.22
N ALA A 268 9.12 -30.79 18.11
CA ALA A 268 9.75 -32.10 17.89
C ALA A 268 8.77 -33.28 17.98
N PHE A 269 7.58 -33.07 18.57
CA PHE A 269 6.55 -34.09 18.74
C PHE A 269 5.62 -34.16 17.53
N VAL A 270 6.16 -34.50 16.37
CA VAL A 270 5.45 -34.48 15.06
C VAL A 270 4.24 -35.43 14.98
N ASN A 271 4.17 -36.43 15.86
CA ASN A 271 3.05 -37.38 15.97
C ASN A 271 2.12 -37.10 17.16
N LEU A 272 2.23 -35.92 17.78
CA LEU A 272 1.36 -35.51 18.88
C LEU A 272 -0.10 -35.44 18.42
N THR A 273 -0.99 -36.08 19.18
CA THR A 273 -2.43 -36.14 18.83
C THR A 273 -3.26 -35.16 19.66
N ALA A 274 -2.80 -34.80 20.86
CA ALA A 274 -3.43 -33.81 21.71
C ALA A 274 -2.44 -33.05 22.59
N LEU A 275 -2.67 -31.76 22.79
CA LEU A 275 -1.91 -30.89 23.69
C LEU A 275 -2.87 -30.15 24.63
N ASN A 276 -2.66 -30.30 25.94
CA ASN A 276 -3.32 -29.49 26.95
C ASN A 276 -2.28 -28.69 27.71
N CYS A 277 -2.24 -27.38 27.46
CA CYS A 277 -1.39 -26.39 28.09
C CYS A 277 -2.20 -25.35 28.87
N SER A 278 -3.46 -25.65 29.23
CA SER A 278 -4.36 -24.74 29.95
C SER A 278 -3.84 -24.32 31.34
N HIS A 279 -4.36 -23.20 31.86
CA HIS A 279 -4.04 -22.68 33.19
C HIS A 279 -2.54 -22.42 33.44
N ASN A 280 -1.80 -22.13 32.37
CA ASN A 280 -0.43 -21.65 32.44
C ASN A 280 -0.44 -20.13 32.25
N TYR A 281 -0.50 -19.40 33.37
CA TYR A 281 -0.82 -17.97 33.35
C TYR A 281 0.25 -17.09 32.69
N ALA A 282 1.49 -17.55 32.63
CA ALA A 282 2.62 -16.86 32.01
C ALA A 282 2.97 -17.38 30.61
N LEU A 283 2.19 -18.33 30.07
CA LEU A 283 2.39 -18.82 28.71
C LEU A 283 2.05 -17.72 27.69
N TYR A 284 3.04 -17.29 26.91
CA TYR A 284 2.94 -16.14 26.01
C TYR A 284 2.38 -16.48 24.62
N SER A 285 2.79 -17.62 24.07
CA SER A 285 2.41 -18.09 22.73
C SER A 285 2.26 -19.61 22.69
N VAL A 286 1.47 -20.09 21.74
CA VAL A 286 1.40 -21.52 21.38
C VAL A 286 1.60 -21.64 19.88
N ASP A 287 2.70 -22.27 19.47
CA ASP A 287 2.92 -22.66 18.08
C ASP A 287 2.87 -24.18 17.95
N VAL A 288 1.90 -24.70 17.20
CA VAL A 288 1.74 -26.14 16.91
C VAL A 288 1.88 -26.43 15.42
N SER A 289 2.57 -25.57 14.68
CA SER A 289 2.70 -25.66 13.23
C SER A 289 3.40 -26.94 12.76
N GLN A 290 4.30 -27.50 13.58
CA GLN A 290 4.97 -28.77 13.28
C GLN A 290 4.21 -30.00 13.78
N ASN A 291 3.19 -29.82 14.63
CA ASN A 291 2.35 -30.91 15.15
C ASN A 291 1.18 -31.21 14.19
N VAL A 292 1.49 -31.56 12.94
CA VAL A 292 0.52 -31.71 11.84
C VAL A 292 -0.57 -32.78 12.08
N ASN A 293 -0.32 -33.71 13.02
CA ASN A 293 -1.25 -34.77 13.42
C ASN A 293 -2.14 -34.39 14.61
N LEU A 294 -2.04 -33.16 15.11
CA LEU A 294 -2.79 -32.70 16.27
C LEU A 294 -4.29 -32.66 15.97
N THR A 295 -5.08 -33.31 16.82
CA THR A 295 -6.55 -33.36 16.73
C THR A 295 -7.23 -32.54 17.83
N THR A 296 -6.55 -32.30 18.95
CA THR A 296 -7.08 -31.56 20.09
C THR A 296 -6.04 -30.60 20.65
N LEU A 297 -6.38 -29.31 20.75
CA LEU A 297 -5.59 -28.30 21.44
C LEU A 297 -6.43 -27.63 22.52
N THR A 298 -5.94 -27.65 23.76
CA THR A 298 -6.55 -26.97 24.90
C THR A 298 -5.54 -26.02 25.53
N ALA A 299 -5.74 -24.73 25.29
CA ALA A 299 -4.93 -23.61 25.76
C ALA A 299 -5.80 -22.55 26.49
N SER A 300 -6.82 -23.01 27.22
CA SER A 300 -7.76 -22.16 27.95
C SER A 300 -7.16 -21.59 29.24
N HIS A 301 -7.65 -20.44 29.71
CA HIS A 301 -7.25 -19.81 30.97
C HIS A 301 -5.74 -19.51 31.07
N CYS A 302 -5.14 -19.11 29.94
CA CYS A 302 -3.76 -18.65 29.87
C CYS A 302 -3.76 -17.12 29.72
N TYR A 303 -3.75 -16.40 30.84
CA TYR A 303 -4.02 -14.95 30.87
C TYR A 303 -2.96 -14.05 30.22
N GLN A 304 -1.83 -14.58 29.79
CA GLN A 304 -0.82 -13.86 29.00
C GLN A 304 -0.62 -14.46 27.61
N LEU A 305 -1.51 -15.36 27.19
CA LEU A 305 -1.46 -15.99 25.88
C LEU A 305 -2.06 -15.05 24.84
N TYR A 306 -1.21 -14.39 24.08
CA TYR A 306 -1.61 -13.40 23.07
C TYR A 306 -1.75 -13.99 21.67
N TYR A 307 -1.08 -15.12 21.40
CA TYR A 307 -1.00 -15.72 20.07
C TYR A 307 -1.07 -17.25 20.08
N ILE A 308 -1.85 -17.81 19.15
CA ILE A 308 -1.93 -19.24 18.86
C ILE A 308 -1.78 -19.45 17.34
N ASN A 309 -0.84 -20.30 16.93
CA ASN A 309 -0.67 -20.72 15.55
C ASN A 309 -1.16 -22.17 15.32
N VAL A 310 -2.33 -22.31 14.70
CA VAL A 310 -2.93 -23.61 14.29
C VAL A 310 -3.00 -23.78 12.78
N THR A 311 -2.39 -22.88 12.02
CA THR A 311 -2.58 -22.79 10.56
C THR A 311 -2.03 -24.00 9.79
N GLN A 312 -1.12 -24.77 10.39
CA GLN A 312 -0.55 -26.00 9.82
C GLN A 312 -1.06 -27.26 10.52
N SER A 313 -2.19 -27.18 11.22
CA SER A 313 -2.84 -28.31 11.92
C SER A 313 -4.16 -28.70 11.25
N PRO A 314 -4.16 -29.23 10.00
CA PRO A 314 -5.39 -29.49 9.22
C PRO A 314 -6.28 -30.58 9.83
N ASN A 315 -5.72 -31.42 10.71
CA ASN A 315 -6.42 -32.50 11.40
C ASN A 315 -7.08 -32.05 12.73
N LEU A 316 -6.99 -30.76 13.08
CA LEU A 316 -7.53 -30.24 14.33
C LEU A 316 -9.06 -30.36 14.34
N VAL A 317 -9.58 -31.06 15.37
CA VAL A 317 -11.01 -31.32 15.58
C VAL A 317 -11.56 -30.48 16.72
N THR A 318 -10.76 -30.27 17.78
CA THR A 318 -11.14 -29.49 18.95
C THR A 318 -10.08 -28.43 19.24
N LEU A 319 -10.52 -27.18 19.34
CA LEU A 319 -9.73 -26.05 19.80
C LEU A 319 -10.45 -25.34 20.94
N ASP A 320 -9.85 -25.38 22.13
CA ASP A 320 -10.31 -24.63 23.29
C ASP A 320 -9.22 -23.68 23.76
N CYS A 321 -9.41 -22.39 23.50
CA CYS A 321 -8.54 -21.30 23.92
C CYS A 321 -9.33 -20.24 24.69
N GLY A 322 -10.42 -20.63 25.34
CA GLY A 322 -11.28 -19.69 26.07
C GLY A 322 -10.61 -19.13 27.33
N GLY A 323 -10.90 -17.87 27.68
CA GLY A 323 -10.35 -17.20 28.86
C GLY A 323 -8.86 -16.90 28.75
N SER A 324 -8.36 -16.73 27.54
CA SER A 324 -7.00 -16.28 27.24
C SER A 324 -7.02 -14.81 26.78
N ASP A 325 -5.87 -14.18 26.54
CA ASP A 325 -5.80 -12.76 26.15
C ASP A 325 -5.50 -12.58 24.65
N LEU A 326 -6.10 -13.43 23.80
CA LEU A 326 -5.79 -13.47 22.37
C LEU A 326 -6.23 -12.21 21.64
N TYR A 327 -5.38 -11.71 20.75
CA TYR A 327 -5.68 -10.58 19.84
C TYR A 327 -6.36 -11.01 18.53
N GLY A 328 -6.34 -12.30 18.22
CA GLY A 328 -6.93 -12.86 17.02
C GLY A 328 -6.78 -14.37 16.97
N ILE A 329 -7.56 -15.00 16.10
CA ILE A 329 -7.49 -16.44 15.87
C ILE A 329 -7.79 -16.76 14.40
N ASN A 330 -6.88 -17.45 13.73
CA ASN A 330 -7.06 -17.89 12.35
C ASN A 330 -7.29 -19.40 12.31
N VAL A 331 -8.55 -19.80 12.07
CA VAL A 331 -8.96 -21.22 11.97
C VAL A 331 -9.32 -21.64 10.54
N THR A 332 -9.06 -20.79 9.54
CA THR A 332 -9.44 -21.04 8.15
C THR A 332 -8.75 -22.25 7.52
N GLN A 333 -7.63 -22.69 8.09
CA GLN A 333 -6.87 -23.87 7.67
C GLN A 333 -7.20 -25.14 8.48
N ASN A 334 -8.26 -25.10 9.30
CA ASN A 334 -8.70 -26.23 10.12
C ASN A 334 -10.10 -26.74 9.68
N PRO A 335 -10.25 -27.31 8.47
CA PRO A 335 -11.56 -27.70 7.92
C PRO A 335 -12.24 -28.85 8.69
N ASN A 336 -11.49 -29.60 9.49
CA ASN A 336 -11.99 -30.70 10.31
C ASN A 336 -12.48 -30.26 11.71
N LEU A 337 -12.47 -28.95 12.00
CA LEU A 337 -12.84 -28.43 13.31
C LEU A 337 -14.33 -28.67 13.59
N ILE A 338 -14.61 -29.39 14.68
CA ILE A 338 -15.95 -29.72 15.17
C ILE A 338 -16.30 -28.85 16.39
N THR A 339 -15.33 -28.57 17.25
CA THR A 339 -15.54 -27.77 18.47
C THR A 339 -14.55 -26.62 18.52
N LEU A 340 -15.07 -25.40 18.63
CA LEU A 340 -14.30 -24.18 18.87
C LEU A 340 -14.83 -23.46 20.10
N ASN A 341 -13.97 -23.32 21.12
CA ASN A 341 -14.18 -22.40 22.22
C ASN A 341 -13.09 -21.32 22.20
N CYS A 342 -13.45 -20.12 21.77
CA CYS A 342 -12.59 -18.94 21.81
C CYS A 342 -13.14 -17.86 22.76
N SER A 343 -14.09 -18.22 23.61
CA SER A 343 -14.78 -17.26 24.48
C SER A 343 -13.86 -16.52 25.45
N SER A 344 -14.30 -15.35 25.95
CA SER A 344 -13.56 -14.54 26.92
C SER A 344 -12.14 -14.16 26.47
N ASN A 345 -11.96 -13.88 25.17
CA ASN A 345 -10.76 -13.28 24.59
C ASN A 345 -11.15 -11.89 24.04
N SER A 346 -11.16 -10.87 24.89
CA SER A 346 -11.78 -9.57 24.60
C SER A 346 -11.11 -8.74 23.50
N ASN A 347 -9.97 -9.18 22.95
CA ASN A 347 -9.25 -8.47 21.88
C ASN A 347 -9.52 -9.05 20.47
N ILE A 348 -10.32 -10.12 20.33
CA ILE A 348 -10.63 -10.74 19.03
C ILE A 348 -11.79 -10.00 18.33
N SER A 349 -11.48 -8.95 17.59
CA SER A 349 -12.49 -8.11 16.90
C SER A 349 -13.14 -8.73 15.65
N SER A 350 -12.63 -9.87 15.15
CA SER A 350 -13.19 -10.57 13.99
C SER A 350 -13.00 -12.09 14.08
N LEU A 351 -13.91 -12.86 13.47
CA LEU A 351 -13.86 -14.32 13.44
C LEU A 351 -14.39 -14.86 12.11
N ASP A 352 -13.51 -15.43 11.29
CA ASP A 352 -13.87 -16.10 10.03
C ASP A 352 -13.99 -17.62 10.24
N LEU A 353 -15.20 -18.15 10.02
CA LEU A 353 -15.54 -19.57 10.13
C LEU A 353 -15.99 -20.18 8.81
N SER A 354 -15.73 -19.50 7.68
CA SER A 354 -16.20 -19.88 6.34
C SER A 354 -15.69 -21.25 5.88
N GLN A 355 -14.51 -21.66 6.36
CA GLN A 355 -13.90 -22.95 6.03
C GLN A 355 -14.24 -24.07 7.02
N ASN A 356 -14.77 -23.74 8.21
CA ASN A 356 -15.05 -24.71 9.28
C ASN A 356 -16.47 -25.30 9.15
N THR A 357 -16.79 -25.87 7.99
CA THR A 357 -18.14 -26.38 7.66
C THR A 357 -18.57 -27.58 8.51
N ASN A 358 -17.63 -28.26 9.17
CA ASN A 358 -17.87 -29.38 10.10
C ASN A 358 -18.17 -28.94 11.55
N LEU A 359 -18.22 -27.63 11.83
CA LEU A 359 -18.41 -27.11 13.17
C LEU A 359 -19.78 -27.48 13.74
N VAL A 360 -19.76 -28.11 14.93
CA VAL A 360 -20.95 -28.54 15.69
C VAL A 360 -21.13 -27.68 16.94
N ASN A 361 -20.04 -27.35 17.64
CA ASN A 361 -20.05 -26.58 18.87
C ASN A 361 -19.21 -25.31 18.71
N LEU A 362 -19.86 -24.14 18.82
CA LEU A 362 -19.20 -22.85 18.82
C LEU A 362 -19.50 -22.10 20.12
N ASN A 363 -18.45 -21.75 20.86
CA ASN A 363 -18.51 -20.76 21.92
C ASN A 363 -17.54 -19.61 21.60
N CYS A 364 -18.10 -18.50 21.17
CA CYS A 364 -17.41 -17.24 20.89
C CYS A 364 -17.99 -16.10 21.74
N ALA A 365 -18.44 -16.40 22.97
CA ALA A 365 -18.94 -15.39 23.88
C ALA A 365 -17.83 -14.44 24.36
N LEU A 366 -18.13 -13.15 24.54
CA LEU A 366 -17.19 -12.14 25.07
C LEU A 366 -15.86 -12.07 24.30
N ILE A 367 -15.93 -11.85 22.98
CA ILE A 367 -14.75 -11.63 22.14
C ILE A 367 -14.70 -10.26 21.43
N ASP A 368 -15.77 -9.47 21.50
CA ASP A 368 -15.91 -8.12 20.91
C ASP A 368 -16.05 -8.07 19.39
N ILE A 369 -16.65 -9.11 18.80
CA ILE A 369 -17.05 -9.11 17.38
C ILE A 369 -18.33 -8.30 17.14
N THR A 370 -18.38 -7.61 16.01
CA THR A 370 -19.54 -6.81 15.57
C THR A 370 -20.44 -7.51 14.55
N SER A 371 -19.94 -8.57 13.91
CA SER A 371 -20.74 -9.41 13.02
C SER A 371 -20.28 -10.87 13.08
N LEU A 372 -21.20 -11.80 12.85
CA LEU A 372 -20.90 -13.23 12.79
C LEU A 372 -21.71 -13.88 11.67
N ASN A 373 -21.02 -14.47 10.69
CA ASN A 373 -21.64 -15.18 9.58
C ASN A 373 -21.43 -16.69 9.74
N LEU A 374 -22.52 -17.43 9.96
CA LEU A 374 -22.54 -18.88 10.13
C LEU A 374 -23.29 -19.60 9.01
N SER A 375 -23.57 -18.92 7.89
CA SER A 375 -24.35 -19.46 6.75
C SER A 375 -23.75 -20.73 6.13
N GLN A 376 -22.44 -20.98 6.31
CA GLN A 376 -21.75 -22.18 5.81
C GLN A 376 -21.66 -23.31 6.84
N ASN A 377 -21.97 -23.05 8.13
CA ASN A 377 -21.79 -24.00 9.23
C ASN A 377 -23.06 -24.84 9.43
N SER A 378 -23.37 -25.69 8.45
CA SER A 378 -24.61 -26.48 8.38
C SER A 378 -24.72 -27.64 9.39
N ASN A 379 -23.69 -27.91 10.19
CA ASN A 379 -23.68 -28.96 11.22
C ASN A 379 -23.84 -28.43 12.66
N LEU A 380 -24.05 -27.12 12.84
CA LEU A 380 -24.05 -26.48 14.15
C LEU A 380 -25.19 -26.98 15.05
N GLU A 381 -24.89 -27.46 16.26
CA GLU A 381 -25.86 -27.91 17.26
C GLU A 381 -25.86 -27.02 18.52
N VAL A 382 -24.71 -26.40 18.83
CA VAL A 382 -24.50 -25.53 19.98
C VAL A 382 -23.85 -24.22 19.54
N LEU A 383 -24.50 -23.10 19.87
CA LEU A 383 -24.00 -21.75 19.63
C LEU A 383 -24.14 -20.90 20.89
N ASP A 384 -23.01 -20.43 21.40
CA ASP A 384 -22.94 -19.29 22.32
C ASP A 384 -22.12 -18.17 21.70
N CYS A 385 -22.79 -17.07 21.35
CA CYS A 385 -22.19 -15.83 20.87
C CYS A 385 -22.61 -14.64 21.75
N SER A 386 -22.91 -14.90 23.03
CA SER A 386 -23.37 -13.89 23.98
C SER A 386 -22.26 -12.90 24.39
N PHE A 387 -22.65 -11.78 24.98
CA PHE A 387 -21.72 -10.75 25.48
C PHE A 387 -20.75 -10.19 24.42
N ASN A 388 -21.22 -10.05 23.17
CA ASN A 388 -20.48 -9.38 22.10
C ASN A 388 -21.12 -8.03 21.75
N THR A 389 -20.61 -7.38 20.70
CA THR A 389 -21.14 -6.12 20.16
C THR A 389 -21.83 -6.35 18.80
N LEU A 390 -22.40 -7.55 18.60
CA LEU A 390 -23.00 -7.95 17.32
C LEU A 390 -24.10 -6.95 16.90
N ASN A 391 -24.01 -6.48 15.66
CA ASN A 391 -25.08 -5.81 14.95
C ASN A 391 -25.68 -6.68 13.82
N SER A 392 -25.02 -7.78 13.47
CA SER A 392 -25.43 -8.73 12.45
C SER A 392 -25.05 -10.17 12.85
N LEU A 393 -26.01 -11.09 12.70
CA LEU A 393 -25.82 -12.53 12.91
C LEU A 393 -26.57 -13.28 11.82
N ASP A 394 -25.84 -14.02 10.98
CA ASP A 394 -26.41 -14.83 9.90
C ASP A 394 -26.36 -16.33 10.21
N LEU A 395 -27.53 -16.92 10.43
CA LEU A 395 -27.76 -18.33 10.71
C LEU A 395 -28.61 -19.00 9.62
N ARG A 396 -28.59 -18.49 8.38
CA ARG A 396 -29.22 -19.14 7.23
C ARG A 396 -28.35 -20.28 6.69
N ASN A 397 -28.16 -21.30 7.53
CA ASN A 397 -27.28 -22.43 7.28
C ASN A 397 -28.02 -23.73 6.98
N GLY A 398 -29.35 -23.66 6.82
CA GLY A 398 -30.23 -24.79 6.62
C GLY A 398 -30.41 -25.68 7.87
N ASN A 399 -29.91 -25.25 9.04
CA ASN A 399 -29.75 -26.12 10.21
C ASN A 399 -30.44 -25.62 11.49
N ASN A 400 -31.31 -24.59 11.42
CA ASN A 400 -31.90 -23.99 12.62
C ASN A 400 -32.59 -24.99 13.56
N THR A 401 -33.26 -26.02 13.02
CA THR A 401 -33.98 -27.02 13.84
C THR A 401 -33.06 -27.97 14.61
N ASN A 402 -31.79 -28.06 14.24
CA ASN A 402 -30.81 -28.91 14.91
C ASN A 402 -29.94 -28.14 15.91
N ILE A 403 -30.01 -26.81 15.94
CA ILE A 403 -29.39 -25.99 16.99
C ILE A 403 -30.23 -26.14 18.27
N THR A 404 -29.78 -27.01 19.16
CA THR A 404 -30.45 -27.35 20.42
C THR A 404 -30.06 -26.44 21.57
N THR A 405 -28.88 -25.84 21.51
CA THR A 405 -28.40 -24.83 22.49
C THR A 405 -28.05 -23.56 21.75
N PHE A 406 -28.79 -22.49 22.03
CA PHE A 406 -28.61 -21.19 21.39
C PHE A 406 -28.57 -20.08 22.46
N ASN A 407 -27.53 -19.26 22.42
CA ASN A 407 -27.38 -18.09 23.27
C ASN A 407 -26.75 -16.93 22.47
N ALA A 408 -27.53 -15.88 22.24
CA ALA A 408 -27.08 -14.63 21.61
C ALA A 408 -27.44 -13.42 22.47
N ALA A 409 -27.68 -13.61 23.78
CA ALA A 409 -27.99 -12.53 24.71
C ALA A 409 -26.80 -11.59 24.93
N PHE A 410 -27.06 -10.40 25.46
CA PHE A 410 -26.05 -9.37 25.74
C PHE A 410 -25.29 -8.86 24.50
N ASN A 411 -25.99 -8.78 23.36
CA ASN A 411 -25.61 -8.13 22.13
C ASN A 411 -26.55 -6.94 21.87
N ALA A 412 -26.38 -5.85 22.64
CA ALA A 412 -27.33 -4.73 22.65
C ALA A 412 -27.59 -4.05 21.28
N SER A 413 -26.67 -4.21 20.31
CA SER A 413 -26.80 -3.68 18.94
C SER A 413 -27.53 -4.63 17.97
N LEU A 414 -27.82 -5.86 18.38
CA LEU A 414 -28.38 -6.91 17.54
C LEU A 414 -29.91 -6.81 17.50
N ASN A 415 -30.44 -6.04 16.56
CA ASN A 415 -31.89 -5.84 16.42
C ASN A 415 -32.60 -7.02 15.74
N CYS A 416 -31.87 -7.79 14.95
CA CYS A 416 -32.44 -8.90 14.21
C CYS A 416 -31.38 -9.97 13.89
N ILE A 417 -31.80 -11.23 13.86
CA ILE A 417 -30.99 -12.40 13.51
C ILE A 417 -31.55 -13.06 12.25
N ASP A 418 -30.69 -13.21 11.23
CA ASP A 418 -31.03 -13.83 9.95
C ASP A 418 -31.13 -15.36 10.12
N VAL A 419 -32.30 -15.95 9.82
CA VAL A 419 -32.60 -17.37 10.06
C VAL A 419 -33.32 -18.02 8.87
N ASP A 420 -33.18 -19.33 8.70
CA ASP A 420 -33.93 -20.11 7.71
C ASP A 420 -35.41 -20.27 8.09
N ASN A 421 -35.71 -20.44 9.39
CA ASN A 421 -37.05 -20.72 9.89
C ASN A 421 -37.43 -19.81 11.06
N VAL A 422 -37.99 -18.65 10.73
CA VAL A 422 -38.47 -17.65 11.69
C VAL A 422 -39.41 -18.24 12.74
N ALA A 423 -40.35 -19.10 12.33
CA ALA A 423 -41.32 -19.68 13.27
C ALA A 423 -40.66 -20.60 14.31
N TYR A 424 -39.69 -21.41 13.90
CA TYR A 424 -38.93 -22.26 14.82
C TYR A 424 -38.05 -21.42 15.75
N SER A 425 -37.28 -20.47 15.19
CA SER A 425 -36.37 -19.62 15.96
C SER A 425 -37.13 -18.80 17.00
N THR A 426 -38.24 -18.15 16.63
CA THR A 426 -39.10 -17.41 17.58
C THR A 426 -39.63 -18.29 18.72
N ALA A 427 -39.93 -19.57 18.45
CA ALA A 427 -40.49 -20.47 19.46
C ALA A 427 -39.45 -21.10 20.40
N ASN A 428 -38.21 -21.30 19.94
CA ASN A 428 -37.21 -22.12 20.66
C ASN A 428 -35.96 -21.34 21.11
N TRP A 429 -35.63 -20.22 20.48
CA TRP A 429 -34.42 -19.45 20.78
C TRP A 429 -34.75 -18.23 21.64
N THR A 430 -34.87 -18.44 22.95
CA THR A 430 -35.31 -17.41 23.90
C THR A 430 -34.16 -16.60 24.52
N ASN A 431 -32.91 -17.06 24.42
CA ASN A 431 -31.74 -16.39 24.98
C ASN A 431 -31.20 -15.33 24.00
N ILE A 432 -31.99 -14.26 23.80
CA ILE A 432 -31.67 -13.09 22.97
C ILE A 432 -32.01 -11.82 23.74
N ASP A 433 -31.50 -10.67 23.30
CA ASP A 433 -31.84 -9.39 23.92
C ASP A 433 -33.29 -8.98 23.67
N ALA A 434 -33.82 -8.16 24.59
CA ALA A 434 -35.16 -7.61 24.44
C ALA A 434 -35.20 -6.67 23.22
N GLY A 435 -36.06 -6.98 22.25
CA GLY A 435 -36.19 -6.22 21.01
C GLY A 435 -35.51 -6.87 19.80
N THR A 436 -34.64 -7.87 20.02
CA THR A 436 -34.09 -8.69 18.95
C THR A 436 -35.20 -9.54 18.31
N SER A 437 -35.27 -9.53 16.99
CA SER A 437 -36.24 -10.30 16.21
C SER A 437 -35.57 -11.35 15.32
N PHE A 438 -36.35 -12.30 14.79
CA PHE A 438 -35.88 -13.25 13.79
C PHE A 438 -36.52 -12.92 12.45
N SER A 439 -35.74 -12.95 11.37
CA SER A 439 -36.22 -12.73 10.01
C SER A 439 -35.45 -13.62 9.04
N THR A 440 -36.03 -13.96 7.89
CA THR A 440 -35.27 -14.54 6.76
C THR A 440 -34.38 -13.51 6.07
N ASN A 441 -34.61 -12.23 6.38
CA ASN A 441 -33.81 -11.09 5.96
C ASN A 441 -33.96 -9.94 6.98
N CYS A 442 -32.99 -9.80 7.87
CA CYS A 442 -32.94 -8.75 8.90
C CYS A 442 -32.62 -7.37 8.32
N ASN A 443 -31.99 -7.35 7.15
CA ASN A 443 -31.71 -6.16 6.36
C ASN A 443 -32.85 -5.90 5.38
N GLY A 444 -34.09 -5.82 5.89
CA GLY A 444 -35.30 -5.55 5.09
C GLY A 444 -35.29 -4.23 4.28
N ALA A 445 -34.22 -3.44 4.33
CA ALA A 445 -33.85 -2.50 3.27
C ALA A 445 -32.58 -3.03 2.59
N ALA A 446 -32.65 -3.41 1.31
CA ALA A 446 -31.44 -3.70 0.56
C ALA A 446 -30.49 -2.48 0.65
N PRO A 447 -29.15 -2.69 0.67
CA PRO A 447 -28.19 -1.62 0.93
C PRO A 447 -28.52 -0.39 0.09
N ILE A 448 -28.63 0.79 0.70
CA ILE A 448 -29.04 2.01 0.00
C ILE A 448 -27.81 2.69 -0.60
N VAL A 449 -27.92 3.16 -1.84
CA VAL A 449 -26.89 3.98 -2.48
C VAL A 449 -26.86 5.36 -1.79
N ASN A 450 -25.69 5.78 -1.31
CA ASN A 450 -25.54 7.11 -0.73
C ASN A 450 -25.67 8.20 -1.81
N ILE A 451 -26.81 8.89 -1.83
CA ILE A 451 -27.11 9.96 -2.80
C ILE A 451 -27.39 11.26 -2.02
N PRO A 452 -26.36 12.04 -1.66
CA PRO A 452 -26.50 13.21 -0.80
C PRO A 452 -27.15 14.42 -1.49
N ASP A 453 -27.07 14.52 -2.83
CA ASP A 453 -27.72 15.60 -3.58
C ASP A 453 -29.22 15.34 -3.75
N ALA A 454 -30.04 16.20 -3.16
CA ALA A 454 -31.49 16.04 -3.15
C ALA A 454 -32.12 16.08 -4.55
N ASN A 455 -31.56 16.86 -5.49
CA ASN A 455 -32.07 16.95 -6.87
C ASN A 455 -31.71 15.69 -7.66
N PHE A 456 -30.52 15.14 -7.44
CA PHE A 456 -30.12 13.87 -8.03
C PHE A 456 -30.92 12.69 -7.47
N LYS A 457 -31.09 12.63 -6.14
CA LYS A 457 -31.94 11.64 -5.46
C LYS A 457 -33.38 11.69 -5.98
N ALA A 458 -33.98 12.88 -6.05
CA ALA A 458 -35.34 13.04 -6.57
C ALA A 458 -35.49 12.57 -8.03
N TYR A 459 -34.46 12.77 -8.86
CA TYR A 459 -34.47 12.22 -10.22
C TYR A 459 -34.45 10.69 -10.25
N LEU A 460 -33.56 10.07 -9.46
CA LEU A 460 -33.41 8.61 -9.45
C LEU A 460 -34.66 7.93 -8.87
N VAL A 461 -35.13 8.39 -7.71
CA VAL A 461 -36.36 7.88 -7.05
C VAL A 461 -37.59 8.07 -7.95
N GLY A 462 -37.64 9.16 -8.72
CA GLY A 462 -38.72 9.40 -9.68
C GLY A 462 -38.65 8.58 -10.98
N ASN A 463 -37.62 7.76 -11.17
CA ASN A 463 -37.44 6.95 -12.37
C ASN A 463 -37.81 5.49 -12.09
N ALA A 464 -39.00 5.07 -12.52
CA ALA A 464 -39.53 3.71 -12.29
C ALA A 464 -38.71 2.57 -12.95
N ALA A 465 -37.79 2.88 -13.88
CA ALA A 465 -36.87 1.88 -14.42
C ALA A 465 -35.62 1.68 -13.54
N ILE A 466 -35.33 2.63 -12.65
CA ILE A 466 -34.26 2.58 -11.66
C ILE A 466 -34.86 2.14 -10.32
N ASN A 467 -35.82 2.91 -9.79
CA ASN A 467 -36.57 2.61 -8.58
C ASN A 467 -37.68 1.58 -8.87
N THR A 468 -37.29 0.31 -8.91
CA THR A 468 -38.14 -0.81 -9.33
C THR A 468 -39.13 -1.24 -8.25
N ASN A 469 -38.79 -1.00 -6.98
CA ASN A 469 -39.67 -1.32 -5.86
C ASN A 469 -40.62 -0.15 -5.50
N GLY A 470 -40.36 1.05 -6.04
CA GLY A 470 -41.20 2.24 -5.90
C GLY A 470 -41.15 2.88 -4.52
N ASP A 471 -40.12 2.61 -3.72
CA ASP A 471 -39.94 3.23 -2.41
C ASP A 471 -39.25 4.61 -2.52
N THR A 472 -38.82 5.17 -1.38
CA THR A 472 -38.24 6.53 -1.34
C THR A 472 -36.72 6.56 -1.47
N GLU A 473 -36.09 5.41 -1.64
CA GLU A 473 -34.65 5.22 -1.68
C GLU A 473 -34.23 4.54 -2.98
N ILE A 474 -32.92 4.45 -3.25
CA ILE A 474 -32.37 3.63 -4.33
C ILE A 474 -31.50 2.58 -3.69
N GLN A 475 -31.80 1.30 -3.94
CA GLN A 475 -30.95 0.23 -3.42
C GLN A 475 -29.80 -0.11 -4.37
N VAL A 476 -28.69 -0.58 -3.83
CA VAL A 476 -27.51 -1.03 -4.58
C VAL A 476 -27.91 -2.10 -5.59
N THR A 477 -28.85 -2.98 -5.24
CA THR A 477 -29.41 -3.97 -6.16
C THR A 477 -30.10 -3.34 -7.37
N GLU A 478 -30.78 -2.22 -7.18
CA GLU A 478 -31.44 -1.49 -8.28
C GLU A 478 -30.41 -0.77 -9.17
N ALA A 479 -29.46 -0.08 -8.54
CA ALA A 479 -28.40 0.63 -9.25
C ALA A 479 -27.50 -0.31 -10.06
N THR A 480 -27.09 -1.45 -9.48
CA THR A 480 -26.27 -2.46 -10.16
C THR A 480 -27.02 -3.19 -11.27
N ALA A 481 -28.34 -3.40 -11.13
CA ALA A 481 -29.16 -4.00 -12.18
C ALA A 481 -29.46 -3.05 -13.36
N PHE A 482 -29.38 -1.74 -13.16
CA PHE A 482 -29.75 -0.76 -14.18
C PHE A 482 -28.68 -0.60 -15.28
N GLY A 483 -28.93 -1.22 -16.44
CA GLY A 483 -28.09 -1.14 -17.64
C GLY A 483 -28.55 -0.14 -18.70
N GLY A 484 -28.70 1.14 -18.36
CA GLY A 484 -29.41 2.12 -19.20
C GLY A 484 -28.76 3.50 -19.36
N ARG A 485 -29.60 4.49 -19.65
CA ARG A 485 -29.23 5.91 -19.74
C ARG A 485 -29.75 6.68 -18.53
N ILE A 486 -28.86 7.36 -17.82
CA ILE A 486 -29.21 8.41 -16.85
C ILE A 486 -29.21 9.75 -17.58
N ASN A 487 -30.35 10.44 -17.55
CA ASN A 487 -30.59 11.73 -18.23
C ASN A 487 -31.12 12.77 -17.25
N CYS A 488 -30.21 13.54 -16.67
CA CYS A 488 -30.45 14.55 -15.64
C CYS A 488 -29.93 15.98 -15.92
N PRO A 489 -30.21 16.58 -17.08
CA PRO A 489 -29.77 17.93 -17.37
C PRO A 489 -30.62 19.01 -16.69
N ASN A 490 -30.01 20.17 -16.41
CA ASN A 490 -30.71 21.39 -15.95
C ASN A 490 -31.57 21.19 -14.69
N ARG A 491 -30.99 20.58 -13.65
CA ARG A 491 -31.67 20.25 -12.38
C ARG A 491 -31.03 20.87 -11.15
N ASN A 492 -30.08 21.80 -11.31
CA ASN A 492 -29.31 22.36 -10.19
C ASN A 492 -28.65 21.27 -9.32
N ILE A 493 -28.20 20.18 -9.94
CA ILE A 493 -27.46 19.11 -9.25
C ILE A 493 -26.04 19.61 -8.98
N ALA A 494 -25.60 19.57 -7.73
CA ALA A 494 -24.26 19.95 -7.30
C ALA A 494 -23.31 18.75 -7.17
N SER A 495 -23.84 17.55 -6.89
CA SER A 495 -23.06 16.31 -6.83
C SER A 495 -23.79 15.12 -7.45
N LEU A 496 -23.03 14.26 -8.15
CA LEU A 496 -23.49 12.94 -8.61
C LEU A 496 -23.00 11.79 -7.74
N THR A 497 -22.51 12.04 -6.51
CA THR A 497 -22.19 10.97 -5.54
C THR A 497 -23.35 9.96 -5.46
N GLY A 498 -23.00 8.67 -5.56
CA GLY A 498 -23.90 7.55 -5.74
C GLY A 498 -23.94 7.00 -7.18
N ILE A 499 -23.45 7.74 -8.18
CA ILE A 499 -23.38 7.28 -9.58
C ILE A 499 -22.45 6.07 -9.74
N GLU A 500 -21.45 5.94 -8.87
CA GLU A 500 -20.49 4.83 -8.82
C GLU A 500 -21.14 3.47 -8.60
N ALA A 501 -22.34 3.42 -8.00
CA ALA A 501 -23.09 2.18 -7.81
C ALA A 501 -23.74 1.65 -9.11
N PHE A 502 -23.83 2.46 -10.16
CA PHE A 502 -24.44 2.11 -11.44
C PHE A 502 -23.43 1.49 -12.42
N VAL A 503 -22.85 0.35 -12.05
CA VAL A 503 -21.74 -0.31 -12.78
C VAL A 503 -22.09 -0.74 -14.22
N ASN A 504 -23.39 -0.91 -14.51
CA ASN A 504 -23.88 -1.28 -15.85
C ASN A 504 -24.35 -0.07 -16.68
N LEU A 505 -24.16 1.17 -16.20
CA LEU A 505 -24.57 2.39 -16.89
C LEU A 505 -23.87 2.56 -18.24
N THR A 506 -24.64 2.83 -19.29
CA THR A 506 -24.10 2.96 -20.66
C THR A 506 -24.06 4.40 -21.17
N GLN A 507 -24.92 5.29 -20.64
CA GLN A 507 -24.98 6.68 -21.06
C GLN A 507 -25.28 7.61 -19.87
N LEU A 508 -24.51 8.69 -19.74
CA LEU A 508 -24.68 9.71 -18.72
C LEU A 508 -24.85 11.10 -19.35
N ILE A 509 -26.02 11.71 -19.14
CA ILE A 509 -26.34 13.05 -19.63
C ILE A 509 -26.68 13.94 -18.43
N CYS A 510 -25.76 14.84 -18.06
CA CYS A 510 -25.83 15.70 -16.87
C CYS A 510 -25.48 17.18 -17.15
N TYR A 511 -25.68 17.65 -18.39
CA TYR A 511 -25.35 19.02 -18.81
C TYR A 511 -26.18 20.11 -18.10
N ARG A 512 -25.62 21.33 -17.99
CA ARG A 512 -26.22 22.50 -17.33
C ARG A 512 -26.61 22.24 -15.87
N ASN A 513 -25.67 21.73 -15.09
CA ASN A 513 -25.80 21.58 -13.63
C ASN A 513 -24.69 22.37 -12.93
N ASN A 514 -24.51 22.18 -11.63
CA ASN A 514 -23.53 22.87 -10.81
C ASN A 514 -22.40 21.92 -10.36
N LEU A 515 -22.08 20.90 -11.16
CA LEU A 515 -21.07 19.90 -10.80
C LEU A 515 -19.68 20.53 -10.77
N THR A 516 -18.94 20.34 -9.67
CA THR A 516 -17.52 20.73 -9.56
C THR A 516 -16.58 19.57 -9.83
N SER A 517 -17.07 18.34 -9.68
CA SER A 517 -16.37 17.10 -10.00
C SER A 517 -17.32 16.10 -10.65
N LEU A 518 -16.75 15.13 -11.36
CA LEU A 518 -17.47 14.01 -11.96
C LEU A 518 -16.60 12.76 -11.89
N ASP A 519 -16.89 11.87 -10.96
CA ASP A 519 -16.27 10.55 -10.89
C ASP A 519 -17.15 9.54 -11.63
N VAL A 520 -16.58 8.90 -12.65
CA VAL A 520 -17.22 7.87 -13.47
C VAL A 520 -16.35 6.61 -13.59
N SER A 521 -15.39 6.45 -12.67
CA SER A 521 -14.40 5.37 -12.68
C SER A 521 -15.02 3.97 -12.60
N GLN A 522 -16.12 3.83 -11.85
CA GLN A 522 -16.85 2.56 -11.70
C GLN A 522 -17.84 2.29 -12.84
N ASN A 523 -18.12 3.28 -13.70
CA ASN A 523 -19.08 3.16 -14.81
C ASN A 523 -18.37 2.74 -16.11
N THR A 524 -17.65 1.61 -16.09
CA THR A 524 -16.76 1.15 -17.18
C THR A 524 -17.48 0.85 -18.50
N ASN A 525 -18.81 0.66 -18.45
CA ASN A 525 -19.66 0.42 -19.62
C ASN A 525 -20.12 1.71 -20.34
N LEU A 526 -19.75 2.90 -19.86
CA LEU A 526 -20.14 4.17 -20.47
C LEU A 526 -19.59 4.29 -21.90
N ASN A 527 -20.51 4.47 -22.86
CA ASN A 527 -20.19 4.79 -24.24
C ASN A 527 -20.52 6.25 -24.61
N TRP A 528 -21.28 6.97 -23.77
CA TRP A 528 -21.62 8.37 -23.99
C TRP A 528 -21.67 9.17 -22.69
N ILE A 529 -20.85 10.22 -22.60
CA ILE A 529 -20.87 11.22 -21.54
C ILE A 529 -21.21 12.60 -22.10
N HIS A 530 -22.18 13.28 -21.49
CA HIS A 530 -22.55 14.65 -21.80
C HIS A 530 -22.70 15.49 -20.53
N CYS A 531 -21.66 16.26 -20.21
CA CYS A 531 -21.52 17.08 -19.00
C CYS A 531 -21.30 18.58 -19.28
N VAL A 532 -21.70 19.06 -20.47
CA VAL A 532 -21.54 20.47 -20.90
C VAL A 532 -22.12 21.47 -19.90
N GLY A 533 -21.42 22.58 -19.67
CA GLY A 533 -21.93 23.70 -18.87
C GLY A 533 -22.07 23.35 -17.39
N ASN A 534 -20.98 22.86 -16.79
CA ASN A 534 -20.82 22.65 -15.36
C ASN A 534 -19.58 23.44 -14.88
N SER A 535 -19.08 23.17 -13.67
CA SER A 535 -17.86 23.75 -13.10
C SER A 535 -16.78 22.69 -12.85
N ILE A 536 -16.73 21.66 -13.70
CA ILE A 536 -15.80 20.52 -13.57
C ILE A 536 -14.38 20.99 -13.89
N THR A 537 -13.43 20.80 -12.97
CA THR A 537 -12.03 21.22 -13.14
C THR A 537 -11.12 20.10 -13.64
N SER A 538 -11.47 18.84 -13.37
CA SER A 538 -10.78 17.65 -13.85
C SER A 538 -11.79 16.59 -14.27
N LEU A 539 -11.46 15.83 -15.32
CA LEU A 539 -12.30 14.76 -15.81
C LEU A 539 -11.42 13.58 -16.19
N ASP A 540 -11.40 12.56 -15.33
CA ASP A 540 -10.71 11.30 -15.59
C ASP A 540 -11.66 10.33 -16.33
N LEU A 541 -11.20 9.81 -17.46
CA LEU A 541 -11.95 8.92 -18.36
C LEU A 541 -11.20 7.62 -18.64
N THR A 542 -10.14 7.34 -17.87
CA THR A 542 -9.22 6.22 -18.08
C THR A 542 -9.92 4.86 -18.03
N GLN A 543 -10.95 4.72 -17.17
CA GLN A 543 -11.73 3.48 -17.02
C GLN A 543 -12.88 3.34 -18.03
N ASN A 544 -13.25 4.41 -18.75
CA ASN A 544 -14.38 4.41 -19.69
C ASN A 544 -13.90 4.08 -21.12
N THR A 545 -13.25 2.93 -21.29
CA THR A 545 -12.58 2.54 -22.55
C THR A 545 -13.54 2.39 -23.74
N ASN A 546 -14.84 2.13 -23.47
CA ASN A 546 -15.91 2.03 -24.47
C ASN A 546 -16.46 3.39 -24.96
N LEU A 547 -15.89 4.52 -24.52
CA LEU A 547 -16.44 5.86 -24.76
C LEU A 547 -16.37 6.26 -26.24
N GLY A 548 -17.53 6.33 -26.88
CA GLY A 548 -17.69 6.77 -28.27
C GLY A 548 -18.06 8.25 -28.44
N TRP A 549 -18.62 8.87 -27.41
CA TRP A 549 -19.14 10.24 -27.45
C TRP A 549 -18.82 11.00 -26.16
N LEU A 550 -18.03 12.06 -26.28
CA LEU A 550 -17.70 12.95 -25.16
C LEU A 550 -18.09 14.40 -25.47
N TYR A 551 -18.94 14.95 -24.61
CA TYR A 551 -19.39 16.34 -24.65
C TYR A 551 -19.12 17.00 -23.30
N CYS A 552 -17.96 17.65 -23.16
CA CYS A 552 -17.49 18.26 -21.92
C CYS A 552 -17.25 19.78 -22.02
N SER A 553 -17.62 20.41 -23.14
CA SER A 553 -17.51 21.85 -23.35
C SER A 553 -18.08 22.72 -22.23
N HIS A 554 -17.59 23.96 -22.10
CA HIS A 554 -18.02 24.91 -21.06
C HIS A 554 -17.81 24.35 -19.64
N ASN A 555 -16.59 23.90 -19.36
CA ASN A 555 -16.13 23.50 -18.03
C ASN A 555 -14.69 24.00 -17.85
N PRO A 556 -14.25 24.41 -16.65
CA PRO A 556 -12.88 24.86 -16.39
C PRO A 556 -11.85 23.72 -16.35
N ILE A 557 -11.93 22.76 -17.28
CA ILE A 557 -11.02 21.61 -17.39
C ILE A 557 -9.67 22.10 -17.91
N SER A 558 -8.60 21.90 -17.13
CA SER A 558 -7.23 22.32 -17.49
C SER A 558 -6.42 21.25 -18.22
N SER A 559 -6.77 19.97 -18.04
CA SER A 559 -6.19 18.83 -18.75
C SER A 559 -7.25 17.79 -19.08
N LEU A 560 -7.12 17.15 -20.24
CA LEU A 560 -8.04 16.10 -20.69
C LEU A 560 -7.24 14.98 -21.36
N ASN A 561 -7.18 13.83 -20.70
CA ASN A 561 -6.56 12.63 -21.25
C ASN A 561 -7.64 11.72 -21.86
N VAL A 562 -7.54 11.48 -23.17
CA VAL A 562 -8.45 10.59 -23.91
C VAL A 562 -7.73 9.44 -24.62
N THR A 563 -6.48 9.14 -24.23
CA THR A 563 -5.65 8.13 -24.92
C THR A 563 -6.20 6.72 -24.80
N GLN A 564 -6.94 6.43 -23.73
CA GLN A 564 -7.58 5.12 -23.49
C GLN A 564 -8.96 4.99 -24.16
N ASN A 565 -9.51 6.07 -24.71
CA ASN A 565 -10.83 6.09 -25.35
C ASN A 565 -10.69 5.95 -26.88
N SER A 566 -10.08 4.86 -27.35
CA SER A 566 -9.80 4.64 -28.79
C SER A 566 -11.07 4.53 -29.67
N ASP A 567 -12.21 4.21 -29.06
CA ASP A 567 -13.53 4.16 -29.72
C ASP A 567 -14.19 5.53 -29.94
N LEU A 568 -13.55 6.62 -29.49
CA LEU A 568 -14.12 7.96 -29.52
C LEU A 568 -14.38 8.43 -30.97
N LYS A 569 -15.65 8.71 -31.26
CA LYS A 569 -16.14 9.18 -32.57
C LYS A 569 -16.43 10.67 -32.57
N LYS A 570 -16.80 11.25 -31.43
CA LYS A 570 -17.07 12.68 -31.30
C LYS A 570 -16.51 13.22 -29.99
N LEU A 571 -15.73 14.29 -30.11
CA LEU A 571 -15.18 15.04 -29.00
C LEU A 571 -15.59 16.51 -29.11
N TYR A 572 -16.35 16.99 -28.13
CA TYR A 572 -16.65 18.40 -27.93
C TYR A 572 -16.08 18.84 -26.58
N CYS A 573 -14.92 19.48 -26.61
CA CYS A 573 -14.19 19.99 -25.45
C CYS A 573 -13.88 21.49 -25.55
N GLY A 574 -14.56 22.22 -26.44
CA GLY A 574 -14.40 23.68 -26.55
C GLY A 574 -14.90 24.47 -25.32
N SER A 575 -14.44 25.70 -25.14
CA SER A 575 -14.70 26.53 -23.95
C SER A 575 -14.22 25.85 -22.66
N THR A 576 -13.01 25.30 -22.71
CA THR A 576 -12.27 24.71 -21.57
C THR A 576 -10.97 25.47 -21.31
N GLN A 577 -10.19 25.10 -20.30
CA GLN A 577 -8.90 25.72 -19.97
C GLN A 577 -7.71 24.87 -20.43
N LEU A 578 -7.92 24.01 -21.43
CA LEU A 578 -6.88 23.13 -21.98
C LEU A 578 -5.74 23.96 -22.56
N THR A 579 -4.50 23.61 -22.19
CA THR A 579 -3.27 24.16 -22.78
C THR A 579 -2.62 23.21 -23.78
N SER A 580 -2.89 21.91 -23.67
CA SER A 580 -2.52 20.91 -24.66
C SER A 580 -3.66 19.90 -24.83
N LEU A 581 -3.69 19.27 -26.00
CA LEU A 581 -4.60 18.16 -26.29
C LEU A 581 -3.92 17.17 -27.24
N ASP A 582 -3.84 15.91 -26.80
CA ASP A 582 -3.30 14.80 -27.58
C ASP A 582 -4.43 13.84 -27.97
N LEU A 583 -4.61 13.64 -29.27
CA LEU A 583 -5.62 12.80 -29.90
C LEU A 583 -5.01 11.68 -30.76
N THR A 584 -3.72 11.39 -30.58
CA THR A 584 -2.96 10.41 -31.38
C THR A 584 -3.55 9.00 -31.34
N GLN A 585 -4.20 8.62 -30.23
CA GLN A 585 -4.80 7.28 -30.07
C GLN A 585 -6.28 7.20 -30.55
N ASN A 586 -6.91 8.32 -30.90
CA ASN A 586 -8.35 8.37 -31.20
C ASN A 586 -8.62 8.24 -32.72
N SER A 587 -8.19 7.12 -33.31
CA SER A 587 -8.27 6.84 -34.76
C SER A 587 -9.69 6.70 -35.33
N ASN A 588 -10.73 6.71 -34.49
CA ASN A 588 -12.14 6.62 -34.90
C ASN A 588 -12.88 7.97 -34.97
N LEU A 589 -12.18 9.09 -34.70
CA LEU A 589 -12.79 10.42 -34.63
C LEU A 589 -13.46 10.85 -35.95
N LYS A 590 -14.66 11.40 -35.83
CA LYS A 590 -15.41 12.02 -36.94
C LYS A 590 -15.65 13.50 -36.73
N VAL A 591 -15.67 13.92 -35.46
CA VAL A 591 -15.91 15.29 -35.05
C VAL A 591 -14.98 15.66 -33.90
N VAL A 592 -14.28 16.78 -34.04
CA VAL A 592 -13.46 17.41 -33.00
C VAL A 592 -13.80 18.89 -32.92
N ASP A 593 -14.26 19.33 -31.75
CA ASP A 593 -14.41 20.74 -31.42
C ASP A 593 -13.66 21.04 -30.11
N CYS A 594 -12.52 21.72 -30.24
CA CYS A 594 -11.68 22.22 -29.15
C CYS A 594 -11.55 23.75 -29.24
N SER A 595 -12.60 24.43 -29.73
CA SER A 595 -12.60 25.88 -29.90
C SER A 595 -12.72 26.64 -28.58
N PHE A 596 -12.27 27.90 -28.54
CA PHE A 596 -12.32 28.75 -27.34
C PHE A 596 -11.64 28.11 -26.11
N SER A 597 -10.49 27.48 -26.32
CA SER A 597 -9.62 27.00 -25.24
C SER A 597 -8.34 27.84 -25.19
N THR A 598 -7.31 27.39 -24.48
CA THR A 598 -6.02 28.09 -24.35
C THR A 598 -4.87 27.27 -24.93
N LEU A 599 -5.14 26.45 -25.95
CA LEU A 599 -4.19 25.47 -26.48
C LEU A 599 -2.94 26.16 -27.01
N SER A 600 -1.77 25.65 -26.64
CA SER A 600 -0.47 25.95 -27.23
C SER A 600 0.07 24.77 -28.05
N SER A 601 -0.50 23.57 -27.84
CA SER A 601 -0.17 22.35 -28.57
C SER A 601 -1.42 21.51 -28.83
N LEU A 602 -1.57 21.02 -30.05
CA LEU A 602 -2.63 20.08 -30.45
C LEU A 602 -2.04 19.02 -31.36
N ASN A 603 -2.14 17.75 -30.94
CA ASN A 603 -1.72 16.61 -31.74
C ASN A 603 -2.92 15.76 -32.16
N ILE A 604 -3.15 15.63 -33.46
CA ILE A 604 -4.21 14.78 -34.03
C ILE A 604 -3.65 13.85 -35.11
N LYS A 605 -2.38 13.41 -34.96
CA LYS A 605 -1.72 12.40 -35.80
C LYS A 605 -2.19 10.99 -35.45
N ASN A 606 -3.43 10.69 -35.81
CA ASN A 606 -4.12 9.44 -35.46
C ASN A 606 -4.45 8.57 -36.68
N GLY A 607 -3.84 8.85 -37.82
CA GLY A 607 -4.06 8.16 -39.09
C GLY A 607 -5.41 8.44 -39.72
N ASN A 608 -6.16 9.45 -39.25
CA ASN A 608 -7.60 9.58 -39.49
C ASN A 608 -8.06 10.92 -40.08
N ASN A 609 -7.14 11.77 -40.59
CA ASN A 609 -7.45 13.08 -41.16
C ASN A 609 -8.65 13.10 -42.12
N THR A 610 -8.73 12.12 -43.04
CA THR A 610 -9.74 12.09 -44.10
C THR A 610 -11.14 11.68 -43.63
N ASN A 611 -11.26 11.05 -42.46
CA ASN A 611 -12.55 10.65 -41.89
C ASN A 611 -13.11 11.67 -40.88
N ILE A 612 -12.31 12.66 -40.46
CA ILE A 612 -12.78 13.76 -39.63
C ILE A 612 -13.58 14.73 -40.51
N THR A 613 -14.90 14.63 -40.38
CA THR A 613 -15.89 15.42 -41.14
C THR A 613 -16.13 16.81 -40.55
N THR A 614 -15.75 17.05 -39.29
CA THR A 614 -15.91 18.35 -38.63
C THR A 614 -14.75 18.56 -37.69
N PHE A 615 -13.96 19.60 -37.96
CA PHE A 615 -12.83 20.01 -37.15
C PHE A 615 -12.98 21.51 -36.84
N ASN A 616 -12.86 21.87 -35.56
CA ASN A 616 -12.96 23.24 -35.09
C ASN A 616 -11.96 23.48 -33.94
N ALA A 617 -10.98 24.34 -34.18
CA ALA A 617 -9.96 24.75 -33.20
C ALA A 617 -9.79 26.28 -33.13
N VAL A 618 -10.80 27.05 -33.56
CA VAL A 618 -10.76 28.53 -33.49
C VAL A 618 -10.69 29.04 -32.04
N ASN A 619 -10.19 30.25 -31.86
CA ASN A 619 -10.02 30.93 -30.58
C ASN A 619 -9.11 30.17 -29.59
N ASN A 620 -7.99 29.66 -30.07
CA ASN A 620 -6.82 29.17 -29.34
C ASN A 620 -5.59 30.03 -29.72
N SER A 621 -5.52 31.28 -29.24
CA SER A 621 -4.53 32.26 -29.71
C SER A 621 -3.06 31.88 -29.52
N ASN A 622 -2.76 30.90 -28.65
CA ASN A 622 -1.40 30.40 -28.39
C ASN A 622 -1.01 29.24 -29.33
N LEU A 623 -1.93 28.75 -30.16
CA LEU A 623 -1.74 27.59 -31.02
C LEU A 623 -1.17 28.02 -32.38
N SER A 624 0.16 27.97 -32.52
CA SER A 624 0.84 28.32 -33.79
C SER A 624 0.89 27.16 -34.79
N CYS A 625 0.77 25.92 -34.30
CA CYS A 625 0.94 24.71 -35.11
C CYS A 625 0.11 23.56 -34.55
N ILE A 626 -0.52 22.81 -35.45
CA ILE A 626 -1.30 21.59 -35.17
C ILE A 626 -0.60 20.42 -35.86
N GLU A 627 -0.31 19.37 -35.09
CA GLU A 627 0.30 18.16 -35.63
C GLU A 627 -0.76 17.24 -36.27
N VAL A 628 -0.55 16.89 -37.55
CA VAL A 628 -1.49 16.11 -38.36
C VAL A 628 -0.77 15.09 -39.25
N ASP A 629 -1.46 14.02 -39.70
CA ASP A 629 -0.85 13.02 -40.59
C ASP A 629 -0.71 13.54 -42.02
N ASP A 630 -1.69 14.31 -42.50
CA ASP A 630 -1.70 14.93 -43.83
C ASP A 630 -1.91 16.46 -43.75
N PRO A 631 -0.82 17.26 -43.73
CA PRO A 631 -0.91 18.72 -43.71
C PRO A 631 -1.60 19.32 -44.94
N ALA A 632 -1.48 18.69 -46.11
CA ALA A 632 -2.06 19.20 -47.35
C ALA A 632 -3.59 19.05 -47.35
N TYR A 633 -4.08 17.88 -46.94
CA TYR A 633 -5.51 17.65 -46.73
C TYR A 633 -6.07 18.58 -45.65
N SER A 634 -5.40 18.66 -44.50
CA SER A 634 -5.84 19.47 -43.35
C SER A 634 -5.95 20.95 -43.71
N THR A 635 -4.95 21.49 -44.43
CA THR A 635 -4.97 22.89 -44.89
C THR A 635 -6.15 23.19 -45.83
N MET A 636 -6.57 22.20 -46.64
CA MET A 636 -7.65 22.38 -47.61
C MET A 636 -9.04 22.21 -46.98
N GLN A 637 -9.20 21.29 -46.02
CA GLN A 637 -10.51 20.87 -45.51
C GLN A 637 -10.84 21.42 -44.12
N TRP A 638 -9.85 21.69 -43.28
CA TRP A 638 -10.05 22.15 -41.90
C TRP A 638 -9.85 23.67 -41.79
N ILE A 639 -10.86 24.42 -42.23
CA ILE A 639 -10.80 25.89 -42.32
C ILE A 639 -11.06 26.62 -40.99
N ASN A 640 -11.56 25.92 -39.97
CA ASN A 640 -11.92 26.51 -38.68
C ASN A 640 -10.75 26.45 -37.69
N ILE A 641 -9.68 27.18 -38.00
CA ILE A 641 -8.50 27.39 -37.14
C ILE A 641 -8.18 28.89 -37.05
N ASP A 642 -7.34 29.29 -36.10
CA ASP A 642 -6.95 30.70 -35.98
C ASP A 642 -6.00 31.15 -37.09
N ALA A 643 -6.05 32.45 -37.37
CA ALA A 643 -5.12 33.07 -38.30
C ALA A 643 -3.68 32.98 -37.75
N GLY A 644 -2.78 32.36 -38.51
CA GLY A 644 -1.39 32.14 -38.10
C GLY A 644 -1.12 30.73 -37.57
N THR A 645 -2.16 29.93 -37.32
CA THR A 645 -2.02 28.49 -37.04
C THR A 645 -1.72 27.74 -38.34
N SER A 646 -0.75 26.83 -38.30
CA SER A 646 -0.35 25.98 -39.43
C SER A 646 -0.53 24.50 -39.13
N PHE A 647 -0.67 23.67 -40.16
CA PHE A 647 -0.65 22.21 -40.04
C PHE A 647 0.74 21.67 -40.40
N SER A 648 1.28 20.75 -39.61
CA SER A 648 2.57 20.11 -39.87
C SER A 648 2.58 18.65 -39.42
N THR A 649 3.46 17.83 -39.96
CA THR A 649 3.72 16.48 -39.43
C THR A 649 4.59 16.49 -38.18
N SER A 650 5.19 17.64 -37.84
CA SER A 650 5.95 17.89 -36.62
C SER A 650 6.01 19.40 -36.36
N CYS A 651 5.55 19.83 -35.19
CA CYS A 651 5.68 21.21 -34.75
C CYS A 651 6.99 21.33 -33.96
N GLY A 652 8.01 22.03 -34.48
CA GLY A 652 9.31 22.19 -33.82
C GLY A 652 9.23 22.92 -32.46
N PRO A 653 10.34 23.01 -31.67
CA PRO A 653 10.35 23.80 -30.43
C PRO A 653 9.99 25.25 -30.73
N GLN A 654 8.99 25.77 -30.03
CA GLN A 654 8.36 27.06 -30.32
C GLN A 654 9.33 28.22 -30.10
N ASN A 655 9.80 28.82 -31.20
CA ASN A 655 10.46 30.13 -31.18
C ASN A 655 9.41 31.23 -30.93
N VAL A 656 9.72 32.13 -29.98
CA VAL A 656 8.96 33.37 -29.74
C VAL A 656 8.95 34.22 -31.04
N PRO A 657 7.81 34.83 -31.45
CA PRO A 657 7.72 35.58 -32.70
C PRO A 657 8.59 36.85 -32.67
N ILE A 658 9.46 37.02 -33.67
CA ILE A 658 10.12 38.29 -33.97
C ILE A 658 9.15 39.16 -34.78
N PRO A 659 8.79 40.39 -34.36
CA PRO A 659 7.94 41.26 -35.16
C PRO A 659 8.77 41.93 -36.27
N ASN A 660 8.38 41.63 -37.51
CA ASN A 660 8.69 42.30 -38.77
C ASN A 660 10.18 42.35 -39.21
N ALA A 661 10.41 41.90 -40.43
CA ALA A 661 11.60 42.23 -41.21
C ALA A 661 11.14 42.77 -42.58
N ASN A 662 10.84 44.06 -42.60
CA ASN A 662 11.13 44.90 -43.76
C ASN A 662 12.39 45.68 -43.38
N PHE A 663 13.54 45.42 -44.02
CA PHE A 663 14.31 46.42 -44.75
C PHE A 663 15.66 45.90 -45.21
N SER A 664 15.89 46.17 -46.49
CA SER A 664 17.13 46.09 -47.23
C SER A 664 18.23 46.98 -46.64
N THR A 665 19.46 46.44 -46.68
CA THR A 665 20.76 47.10 -46.92
C THR A 665 21.39 48.08 -45.91
N THR A 666 22.67 47.77 -45.64
CA THR A 666 23.87 48.63 -45.44
C THR A 666 24.17 49.26 -44.08
N LEU A 667 25.30 48.78 -43.51
CA LEU A 667 26.41 49.48 -42.83
C LEU A 667 26.19 50.92 -42.31
N SER A 668 26.37 51.13 -41.00
CA SER A 668 27.51 51.90 -40.44
C SER A 668 27.33 52.22 -38.95
N HIS A 669 28.46 52.36 -38.27
CA HIS A 669 28.59 52.83 -36.89
C HIS A 669 28.03 54.25 -36.71
N ASN A 670 27.35 54.51 -35.59
CA ASN A 670 27.82 55.53 -34.64
C ASN A 670 27.02 55.49 -33.32
N GLN A 671 27.74 55.43 -32.21
CA GLN A 671 27.24 55.76 -30.88
C GLN A 671 26.79 57.22 -30.84
N THR A 672 25.71 57.51 -30.10
CA THR A 672 25.70 58.47 -28.98
C THR A 672 24.27 58.67 -28.48
N SER A 673 24.04 58.35 -27.20
CA SER A 673 23.20 59.18 -26.32
C SER A 673 23.41 58.78 -24.86
N VAL A 674 23.90 59.75 -24.09
CA VAL A 674 24.03 59.79 -22.64
C VAL A 674 22.83 60.55 -22.05
N ALA A 675 22.55 60.26 -20.78
CA ALA A 675 21.71 60.97 -19.79
C ALA A 675 20.22 60.52 -19.73
N LEU A 676 19.79 59.76 -18.71
CA LEU A 676 19.68 59.98 -17.25
C LEU A 676 18.26 60.43 -16.85
N ASN A 677 17.49 59.53 -16.23
CA ASN A 677 17.05 59.65 -14.82
C ASN A 677 15.95 58.62 -14.45
N ASN A 678 16.30 57.76 -13.47
CA ASN A 678 15.52 57.16 -12.38
C ASN A 678 14.03 57.56 -12.23
N THR A 679 13.10 56.73 -11.76
CA THR A 679 13.16 55.50 -10.94
C THR A 679 11.76 54.88 -10.90
N SER A 680 11.68 53.55 -10.92
CA SER A 680 10.79 52.74 -10.07
C SER A 680 11.32 51.30 -10.16
N ILE A 681 12.06 50.92 -9.12
CA ILE A 681 12.75 49.64 -8.96
C ILE A 681 11.72 48.59 -8.56
N THR A 682 11.60 47.52 -9.32
CA THR A 682 11.06 46.24 -8.83
C THR A 682 12.26 45.35 -8.53
N ASN A 683 12.48 45.06 -7.25
CA ASN A 683 13.56 44.23 -6.72
C ASN A 683 13.72 42.92 -7.52
N GLU A 684 14.81 42.81 -8.26
CA GLU A 684 15.34 41.50 -8.64
C GLU A 684 16.02 40.90 -7.40
N ALA A 685 15.63 39.68 -7.03
CA ALA A 685 16.16 39.00 -5.85
C ALA A 685 17.65 38.71 -6.01
N ILE A 686 18.44 38.98 -4.97
CA ILE A 686 19.88 38.66 -4.92
C ILE A 686 20.05 37.14 -5.10
N ASN A 687 20.70 36.72 -6.19
CA ASN A 687 20.96 35.32 -6.53
C ASN A 687 22.14 34.76 -5.72
N LEU A 688 21.94 34.60 -4.41
CA LEU A 688 22.94 34.14 -3.44
C LEU A 688 23.04 32.60 -3.43
N LYS A 689 24.24 32.07 -3.68
CA LYS A 689 24.57 30.64 -3.48
C LYS A 689 25.41 30.47 -2.23
N VAL A 690 25.11 29.44 -1.44
CA VAL A 690 25.82 29.14 -0.18
C VAL A 690 26.26 27.69 -0.18
N TYR A 691 27.56 27.44 -0.02
CA TYR A 691 28.11 26.08 -0.03
C TYR A 691 29.41 25.95 0.77
N PRO A 692 29.70 24.78 1.37
CA PRO A 692 28.80 23.62 1.47
C PRO A 692 27.64 23.90 2.44
N ASN A 693 26.47 23.37 2.14
CA ASN A 693 25.29 23.42 2.99
C ASN A 693 24.53 22.09 2.83
N PRO A 694 24.64 21.13 3.77
CA PRO A 694 25.17 21.29 5.13
C PRO A 694 26.69 21.54 5.21
N THR A 695 27.15 22.16 6.31
CA THR A 695 28.57 22.38 6.61
C THR A 695 28.97 21.80 7.96
N THR A 696 30.23 21.40 8.12
CA THR A 696 30.79 20.99 9.42
C THR A 696 31.65 22.08 10.08
N LYS A 697 32.05 23.15 9.36
CA LYS A 697 32.99 24.16 9.89
C LYS A 697 32.89 25.56 9.29
N SER A 698 32.76 25.69 7.97
CA SER A 698 32.77 26.98 7.26
C SER A 698 31.89 26.96 6.02
N ILE A 699 31.40 28.13 5.62
CA ILE A 699 30.57 28.31 4.43
C ILE A 699 31.14 29.38 3.52
N THR A 700 30.95 29.22 2.21
CA THR A 700 31.23 30.21 1.19
C THR A 700 29.92 30.81 0.68
N LEU A 701 29.87 32.12 0.63
CA LEU A 701 28.79 32.93 0.06
C LEU A 701 29.25 33.41 -1.31
N ASP A 702 28.54 33.02 -2.36
CA ASP A 702 28.73 33.50 -3.74
C ASP A 702 27.53 34.34 -4.14
N PHE A 703 27.80 35.62 -4.39
CA PHE A 703 26.81 36.66 -4.66
C PHE A 703 26.37 36.70 -6.12
N GLY A 704 27.04 35.94 -7.01
CA GLY A 704 26.79 35.91 -8.46
C GLY A 704 27.18 37.19 -9.21
N ASN A 705 27.16 38.34 -8.54
CA ASN A 705 27.54 39.66 -9.01
C ASN A 705 28.47 40.35 -7.98
N VAL A 706 29.20 41.40 -8.39
CA VAL A 706 30.00 42.22 -7.47
C VAL A 706 29.15 43.38 -6.97
N TYR A 707 28.89 43.41 -5.66
CA TYR A 707 28.18 44.52 -5.01
C TYR A 707 29.18 45.50 -4.40
N SER A 708 28.87 46.80 -4.47
CA SER A 708 29.71 47.86 -3.90
C SER A 708 29.77 47.77 -2.37
N GLU A 709 28.67 47.37 -1.72
CA GLU A 709 28.62 47.07 -0.29
C GLU A 709 27.64 45.94 0.05
N ALA A 710 28.08 44.94 0.81
CA ALA A 710 27.24 43.85 1.30
C ALA A 710 27.38 43.68 2.83
N ASN A 711 26.27 43.85 3.55
CA ASN A 711 26.16 43.63 4.99
C ASN A 711 25.59 42.25 5.26
N ILE A 712 26.33 41.42 6.00
CA ILE A 712 26.03 40.00 6.25
C ILE A 712 25.83 39.77 7.74
N GLN A 713 24.68 39.22 8.12
CA GLN A 713 24.35 38.85 9.49
C GLN A 713 23.91 37.39 9.57
N ILE A 714 24.47 36.62 10.49
CA ILE A 714 24.10 35.23 10.73
C ILE A 714 23.42 35.10 12.09
N THR A 715 22.29 34.41 12.15
CA THR A 715 21.51 34.14 13.37
C THR A 715 21.22 32.64 13.52
N ASN A 716 20.99 32.15 14.74
CA ASN A 716 20.53 30.78 14.99
C ASN A 716 18.98 30.70 15.04
N LEU A 717 18.41 29.50 15.20
CA LEU A 717 16.94 29.29 15.27
C LEU A 717 16.21 30.08 16.37
N THR A 718 16.91 30.53 17.41
CA THR A 718 16.32 31.37 18.48
C THR A 718 16.43 32.87 18.20
N GLY A 719 17.01 33.26 17.06
CA GLY A 719 17.16 34.66 16.62
C GLY A 719 18.38 35.39 17.18
N GLN A 720 19.29 34.69 17.89
CA GLN A 720 20.51 35.29 18.42
C GLN A 720 21.53 35.52 17.29
N ILE A 721 22.13 36.72 17.21
CA ILE A 721 23.16 37.06 16.21
C ILE A 721 24.49 36.38 16.57
N VAL A 722 24.97 35.54 15.67
CA VAL A 722 26.18 34.72 15.78
C VAL A 722 27.36 35.39 15.08
N LEU A 723 27.12 36.12 14.00
CA LEU A 723 28.15 36.86 13.25
C LEU A 723 27.56 38.07 12.52
N ASN A 724 28.30 39.18 12.45
CA ASN A 724 27.94 40.36 11.65
C ASN A 724 29.20 40.93 10.96
N LYS A 725 29.15 41.10 9.63
CA LYS A 725 30.32 41.50 8.82
C LYS A 725 29.90 42.31 7.60
N LYS A 726 30.67 43.36 7.30
CA LYS A 726 30.53 44.19 6.09
C LYS A 726 31.62 43.86 5.06
N LEU A 727 31.25 43.82 3.79
CA LEU A 727 32.15 43.59 2.66
C LEU A 727 31.95 44.65 1.59
N GLU A 728 33.01 45.02 0.89
CA GLU A 728 33.00 46.03 -0.17
C GLU A 728 33.63 45.47 -1.44
N ASN A 729 32.99 45.69 -2.59
CA ASN A 729 33.46 45.33 -3.94
C ASN A 729 33.88 43.85 -4.09
N SER A 730 33.08 42.92 -3.60
CA SER A 730 33.39 41.48 -3.64
C SER A 730 32.20 40.65 -4.13
N SER A 731 32.47 39.65 -4.98
CA SER A 731 31.46 38.69 -5.45
C SER A 731 31.41 37.39 -4.65
N THR A 732 32.39 37.09 -3.79
CA THR A 732 32.37 35.90 -2.93
C THR A 732 33.08 36.11 -1.59
N THR A 733 32.71 35.36 -0.55
CA THR A 733 33.44 35.35 0.74
C THR A 733 33.31 34.01 1.46
N THR A 734 34.28 33.66 2.30
CA THR A 734 34.21 32.45 3.16
C THR A 734 34.19 32.86 4.64
N LEU A 735 33.26 32.29 5.40
CA LEU A 735 33.03 32.59 6.81
C LEU A 735 33.07 31.30 7.64
N ALA A 736 33.74 31.34 8.80
CA ALA A 736 33.67 30.26 9.78
C ALA A 736 32.36 30.37 10.57
N LEU A 737 31.67 29.25 10.77
CA LEU A 737 30.39 29.21 11.48
C LEU A 737 30.61 28.56 12.86
N GLU A 738 30.97 29.37 13.86
CA GLU A 738 31.25 28.90 15.23
C GLU A 738 29.96 28.76 16.06
N GLY A 739 29.76 27.63 16.71
CA GLY A 739 28.51 27.27 17.43
C GLY A 739 28.15 25.78 17.36
N ALA A 740 27.08 25.36 18.03
CA ALA A 740 26.61 23.97 18.07
C ALA A 740 25.94 23.52 16.76
N ALA A 741 25.81 22.20 16.55
CA ALA A 741 25.06 21.64 15.41
C ALA A 741 23.61 22.15 15.41
N GLY A 742 23.10 22.56 14.26
CA GLY A 742 21.77 23.13 14.13
C GLY A 742 21.59 24.04 12.92
N VAL A 743 20.42 24.68 12.85
CA VAL A 743 20.04 25.56 11.73
C VAL A 743 20.39 27.02 12.04
N TYR A 744 20.96 27.68 11.05
CA TYR A 744 21.31 29.10 11.04
C TYR A 744 20.64 29.81 9.85
N PHE A 745 20.35 31.10 10.00
CA PHE A 745 19.85 31.97 8.94
C PHE A 745 20.85 33.06 8.64
N ILE A 746 21.13 33.27 7.35
CA ILE A 746 22.06 34.30 6.85
C ILE A 746 21.23 35.36 6.16
N ASN A 747 21.22 36.56 6.74
CA ASN A 747 20.58 37.74 6.20
C ASN A 747 21.64 38.60 5.51
N ILE A 748 21.39 38.97 4.25
CA ILE A 748 22.31 39.77 3.44
C ILE A 748 21.57 40.98 2.91
N GLN A 749 22.18 42.16 3.05
CA GLN A 749 21.66 43.42 2.55
C GLN A 749 22.72 44.12 1.70
N THR A 750 22.37 44.44 0.46
CA THR A 750 23.19 45.19 -0.49
C THR A 750 22.44 46.43 -0.97
N GLU A 751 23.07 47.24 -1.81
CA GLU A 751 22.43 48.38 -2.47
C GLU A 751 21.30 47.98 -3.44
N GLU A 752 21.26 46.73 -3.91
CA GLU A 752 20.25 46.23 -4.86
C GLU A 752 19.10 45.44 -4.20
N GLY A 753 19.22 45.08 -2.92
CA GLY A 753 18.14 44.41 -2.19
C GLY A 753 18.59 43.69 -0.92
N SER A 754 17.73 42.79 -0.42
CA SER A 754 18.07 41.89 0.70
C SER A 754 17.56 40.49 0.46
N THR A 755 18.28 39.48 0.93
CA THR A 755 17.88 38.07 0.87
C THR A 755 18.26 37.33 2.15
N THR A 756 17.51 36.27 2.46
CA THR A 756 17.75 35.41 3.62
C THR A 756 17.79 33.96 3.18
N THR A 757 18.84 33.24 3.58
CA THR A 757 19.03 31.81 3.25
C THR A 757 19.31 30.99 4.49
N LYS A 758 18.71 29.79 4.55
CA LYS A 758 18.89 28.80 5.62
C LYS A 758 20.17 27.98 5.38
N VAL A 759 20.96 27.78 6.43
CA VAL A 759 22.17 26.94 6.43
C VAL A 759 22.12 25.95 7.59
N ILE A 760 22.53 24.71 7.33
CA ILE A 760 22.59 23.64 8.32
C ILE A 760 24.06 23.40 8.70
N LYS A 761 24.34 23.42 9.99
CA LYS A 761 25.63 23.00 10.55
C LYS A 761 25.46 21.64 11.22
N GLU A 762 26.24 20.67 10.78
CA GLU A 762 26.31 19.32 11.37
C GLU A 762 27.20 19.26 12.60
#